data_AF-A0A1J8RBX8-F1
#
_entry.id   AF-A0A1J8RBX8-F1
#
_cell.length_a   1.000
_cell.length_b   1.000
_cell.length_c   1.000
_cell.angle_alpha   90.00
_cell.angle_beta   90.00
_cell.angle_gamma   90.00
#
_symmetry.space_group_name_H-M   'P 1'
#
loop_
_entity.id
_entity.type
_entity.pdbx_description
1 polymer ?
#
loop_
_entity_poly.entity_id
_entity_poly.type
_entity_poly.pdbx_seq_one_letter_code
_entity_poly.pdbx_strand_id
1 'polypeptide(L)'
;MEDGPPTKRQRLESGEDNLFHEAHRKNAADLLDPATDDTGNLEAKIHMVFPRFGGTRQLNLEMSEHGNKYRFLVVLASKVVDKLVPFPFHPGDIICVSLKGAHIAQRSDSSAPFYLPVSLTFNDGFAVMLMSGPESGKVFDTWEVDWFNTTLDIPRVADVVMHDASVEHAKTATTNPDPLTVAQILQSETVISEKPLEVLAAVLASHECRNSLPAANLPRSDAQPRTKELSKAQRRRQRKKERDAEELAVQAASEVRPKSGGRELVAPQAEIIPSQVPSLPPTIVPPPPNLPSNEPASSSSERTSSSSSEKTTPIAVTTSSPPPVNSSTSNHRQGALAMKAGLVTQGGDKFSALRNIEPGFINVIGVVVSTRALRQTRTNEWTRGFSLVDPSCMEDDVDVVNHEFIVNCFQKKHTEWFPHAEVGDIVLFRRVKATTFNGGLNGVGYDDKLRWVTYDPNTRRFRDPDMKDAPHSETSDGGYGYSFSPFYKPDMRGKEAEYCAQLADWWQGMQTKNQGVASVQCVARGTREHHLISEVTPDTFPQGYFDCTVEILHGFENTEGPHTIYVTDYTANPHTYPVQANWCPPELSAYVFRMEMWDKAKILAQTMQPGEFWYLPNSRLMGKDYFEGKLVEAYKPRKLDETQSDQNPHLRALLERKKKYEQGGGTASSSAQFDDKLIEDVDEDVRFFSCTVEVLHVDLASAEEPLAYVTDYTFHPALVNPAEQAPWALGLDRRIVKVVLEGGQKSRARDLQPGAAYRIKNLRLIKRTGVSGAFGRLGGDERLIVEVKDHEKEEVKALLQRKGKWKMEMKRDGLSIESAGNAPTTSHPPAPETSQNLTLKQIIASTVCPNKFTFIAQVTDFYPLSLDDAIFLFCTKCKTELGPGWKRCIKCDDMLDTHCRWRYGLFFRLEDDEGTAKCQLLAGLPPTDLQTDSDAFDRFVARLKPVIGNLEEVHGGYLKKEDLRVVTPRMQFTIESWNTPDQRCYGLRECTPL
;
A
#
# COMPACT_ATOMS: atom_id res chain seq x y z
N MET A 1 -70.58 49.55 52.18
CA MET A 1 -69.40 49.31 53.04
C MET A 1 -68.40 48.56 52.16
N GLU A 2 -67.11 48.81 52.31
CA GLU A 2 -66.13 48.51 51.25
C GLU A 2 -65.74 47.02 51.20
N ASP A 3 -65.84 46.42 50.02
CA ASP A 3 -65.39 45.06 49.75
C ASP A 3 -63.86 45.03 49.56
N GLY A 4 -63.15 44.56 50.58
CA GLY A 4 -61.71 44.27 50.48
C GLY A 4 -61.44 42.98 49.69
N PRO A 5 -60.53 42.98 48.69
CA PRO A 5 -60.30 41.80 47.85
C PRO A 5 -59.55 40.69 48.61
N PRO A 6 -60.01 39.42 48.54
CA PRO A 6 -59.34 38.31 49.20
C PRO A 6 -58.03 37.89 48.50
N THR A 7 -57.15 37.26 49.27
CA THR A 7 -55.75 36.97 48.93
C THR A 7 -55.59 36.12 47.67
N LYS A 8 -54.78 36.57 46.70
CA LYS A 8 -54.30 35.72 45.60
C LYS A 8 -53.39 34.61 46.14
N ARG A 9 -53.66 33.35 45.78
CA ARG A 9 -52.73 32.24 46.00
C ARG A 9 -51.40 32.51 45.27
N GLN A 10 -50.28 32.16 45.90
CA GLN A 10 -49.01 32.02 45.18
C GLN A 10 -49.14 30.90 44.14
N ARG A 11 -48.62 31.17 42.95
CA ARG A 11 -48.35 30.15 41.92
C ARG A 11 -47.04 29.48 42.32
N LEU A 12 -47.02 28.16 42.52
CA LEU A 12 -45.75 27.45 42.47
C LEU A 12 -45.27 27.53 41.03
N GLU A 13 -44.09 28.11 40.83
CA GLU A 13 -43.31 27.91 39.62
C GLU A 13 -42.66 26.54 39.73
N SER A 14 -42.80 25.71 38.69
CA SER A 14 -42.20 24.39 38.62
C SER A 14 -40.68 24.54 38.54
N GLY A 15 -39.97 23.92 39.50
CA GLY A 15 -38.51 23.82 39.42
C GLY A 15 -38.12 22.90 38.28
N GLU A 16 -37.80 23.48 37.13
CA GLU A 16 -37.16 22.79 36.01
C GLU A 16 -35.66 22.67 36.32
N ASP A 17 -35.11 21.46 36.22
CA ASP A 17 -33.71 21.18 36.57
C ASP A 17 -32.74 21.85 35.59
N ASN A 18 -32.28 23.06 35.94
CA ASN A 18 -31.31 23.79 35.15
C ASN A 18 -29.96 23.05 35.13
N LEU A 19 -29.72 22.32 34.04
CA LEU A 19 -28.53 21.50 33.80
C LEU A 19 -27.21 22.28 33.89
N PHE A 20 -27.26 23.60 33.69
CA PHE A 20 -26.11 24.51 33.67
C PHE A 20 -26.04 25.41 34.91
N HIS A 21 -26.75 25.06 35.99
CA HIS A 21 -26.69 25.79 37.25
C HIS A 21 -25.27 25.80 37.84
N GLU A 22 -24.77 26.99 38.21
CA GLU A 22 -23.37 27.20 38.63
C GLU A 22 -22.99 26.40 39.89
N ALA A 23 -23.94 26.19 40.80
CA ALA A 23 -23.72 25.37 42.00
C ALA A 23 -23.45 23.87 41.70
N HIS A 24 -23.65 23.41 40.47
CA HIS A 24 -23.36 22.04 40.02
C HIS A 24 -22.14 21.97 39.07
N ARG A 25 -21.33 23.04 39.00
CA ARG A 25 -20.11 23.09 38.19
C ARG A 25 -19.03 22.20 38.80
N LYS A 26 -18.58 21.21 38.03
CA LYS A 26 -17.49 20.28 38.37
C LYS A 26 -16.13 20.82 37.89
N ASN A 27 -15.06 20.40 38.53
CA ASN A 27 -13.66 20.76 38.22
C ASN A 27 -12.89 19.59 37.54
N ALA A 28 -11.59 19.73 37.30
CA ALA A 28 -10.79 18.70 36.62
C ALA A 28 -10.36 17.55 37.56
N ALA A 29 -10.31 17.78 38.88
CA ALA A 29 -10.07 16.73 39.88
C ALA A 29 -11.33 15.87 40.11
N ASP A 30 -12.53 16.45 40.05
CA ASP A 30 -13.80 15.70 40.15
C ASP A 30 -13.88 14.61 39.07
N LEU A 31 -13.40 14.89 37.85
CA LEU A 31 -13.36 13.90 36.77
C LEU A 31 -12.39 12.74 37.00
N LEU A 32 -11.50 12.84 37.99
CA LEU A 32 -10.61 11.75 38.40
C LEU A 32 -11.19 10.90 39.54
N ASP A 33 -12.23 11.38 40.23
CA ASP A 33 -12.93 10.61 41.25
C ASP A 33 -13.89 9.60 40.59
N PRO A 34 -13.70 8.27 40.76
CA PRO A 34 -14.62 7.27 40.24
C PRO A 34 -16.01 7.29 40.90
N ALA A 35 -16.22 8.09 41.95
CA ALA A 35 -17.54 8.36 42.53
C ALA A 35 -18.28 9.53 41.85
N THR A 36 -17.66 10.24 40.90
CA THR A 36 -18.36 11.30 40.15
C THR A 36 -19.46 10.71 39.27
N ASP A 37 -20.67 11.18 39.54
CA ASP A 37 -21.93 10.88 38.88
C ASP A 37 -22.12 11.65 37.57
N ASP A 38 -23.19 11.33 36.84
CA ASP A 38 -23.59 12.03 35.62
C ASP A 38 -24.34 13.36 35.91
N THR A 39 -24.17 13.94 37.10
CA THR A 39 -24.82 15.19 37.49
C THR A 39 -23.89 16.41 37.35
N GLY A 40 -24.48 17.57 37.08
CA GLY A 40 -23.76 18.83 36.97
C GLY A 40 -23.17 19.10 35.58
N ASN A 41 -22.16 19.97 35.53
CA ASN A 41 -21.64 20.53 34.28
C ASN A 41 -20.14 20.89 34.33
N LEU A 42 -19.51 20.98 33.16
CA LEU A 42 -18.11 21.32 32.95
C LEU A 42 -17.96 22.51 32.01
N GLU A 43 -17.39 23.62 32.47
CA GLU A 43 -16.95 24.70 31.60
C GLU A 43 -15.53 24.41 31.07
N ALA A 44 -15.40 24.23 29.76
CA ALA A 44 -14.13 23.89 29.12
C ALA A 44 -13.97 24.57 27.75
N LYS A 45 -12.72 24.80 27.35
CA LYS A 45 -12.38 25.34 26.03
C LYS A 45 -12.16 24.22 25.02
N ILE A 46 -12.74 24.31 23.83
CA ILE A 46 -12.49 23.38 22.74
C ILE A 46 -11.05 23.59 22.23
N HIS A 47 -10.17 22.64 22.54
CA HIS A 47 -8.77 22.65 22.11
C HIS A 47 -8.61 22.07 20.71
N MET A 48 -9.38 21.03 20.37
CA MET A 48 -9.37 20.40 19.05
C MET A 48 -10.72 19.77 18.73
N VAL A 49 -11.13 19.83 17.46
CA VAL A 49 -12.30 19.13 16.92
C VAL A 49 -11.78 18.09 15.92
N PHE A 50 -12.07 16.82 16.13
CA PHE A 50 -11.68 15.76 15.21
C PHE A 50 -12.71 15.58 14.09
N PRO A 51 -12.30 15.11 12.89
CA PRO A 51 -13.23 14.66 11.86
C PRO A 51 -14.20 13.57 12.38
N ARG A 52 -15.39 13.45 11.77
CA ARG A 52 -16.32 12.36 12.08
C ARG A 52 -15.69 11.02 11.69
N PHE A 53 -15.74 10.02 12.57
CA PHE A 53 -15.19 8.68 12.35
C PHE A 53 -16.14 7.61 12.89
N GLY A 54 -16.59 6.70 12.02
CA GLY A 54 -17.51 5.62 12.41
C GLY A 54 -18.84 6.11 13.01
N GLY A 55 -19.37 7.22 12.51
CA GLY A 55 -20.53 7.93 13.09
C GLY A 55 -20.22 8.79 14.31
N THR A 56 -19.10 8.56 15.01
CA THR A 56 -18.71 9.36 16.18
C THR A 56 -18.09 10.71 15.80
N ARG A 57 -18.29 11.73 16.64
CA ARG A 57 -17.57 13.02 16.61
C ARG A 57 -16.79 13.14 17.91
N GLN A 58 -15.50 13.50 17.84
CA GLN A 58 -14.65 13.63 19.03
C GLN A 58 -14.20 15.08 19.21
N LEU A 59 -14.18 15.53 20.46
CA LEU A 59 -13.72 16.85 20.89
C LEU A 59 -12.60 16.66 21.93
N ASN A 60 -11.53 17.43 21.82
CA ASN A 60 -10.50 17.53 22.85
C ASN A 60 -10.76 18.83 23.62
N LEU A 61 -11.12 18.74 24.90
CA LEU A 61 -11.46 19.89 25.73
C LEU A 61 -10.31 20.23 26.67
N GLU A 62 -10.14 21.52 26.98
CA GLU A 62 -9.12 22.09 27.87
C GLU A 62 -9.81 22.90 28.98
N MET A 63 -9.80 22.39 30.20
CA MET A 63 -10.18 23.11 31.41
C MET A 63 -8.98 23.87 31.99
N SER A 64 -9.22 24.97 32.69
CA SER A 64 -8.18 25.74 33.38
C SER A 64 -8.52 25.87 34.86
N GLU A 65 -7.64 25.36 35.72
CA GLU A 65 -7.89 25.24 37.16
C GLU A 65 -6.58 25.49 37.93
N HIS A 66 -6.63 26.41 38.91
CA HIS A 66 -5.47 26.88 39.67
C HIS A 66 -4.23 27.28 38.82
N GLY A 67 -4.46 27.73 37.57
CA GLY A 67 -3.42 28.09 36.60
C GLY A 67 -2.88 26.93 35.75
N ASN A 68 -3.20 25.68 36.10
CA ASN A 68 -2.93 24.50 35.29
C ASN A 68 -3.98 24.33 34.18
N LYS A 69 -3.63 23.61 33.12
CA LYS A 69 -4.47 23.37 31.94
C LYS A 69 -4.67 21.89 31.70
N TYR A 70 -5.82 21.36 32.09
CA TYR A 70 -6.14 19.94 32.01
C TYR A 70 -6.89 19.60 30.73
N ARG A 71 -6.51 18.52 30.04
CA ARG A 71 -7.13 18.11 28.76
C ARG A 71 -7.75 16.72 28.81
N PHE A 72 -8.89 16.53 28.17
CA PHE A 72 -9.59 15.24 28.11
C PHE A 72 -10.39 15.09 26.81
N LEU A 73 -10.79 13.86 26.48
CA LEU A 73 -11.58 13.54 25.30
C LEU A 73 -13.07 13.53 25.62
N VAL A 74 -13.88 14.12 24.74
CA VAL A 74 -15.33 13.90 24.68
C VAL A 74 -15.66 13.18 23.37
N VAL A 75 -16.47 12.13 23.46
CA VAL A 75 -16.91 11.30 22.34
C VAL A 75 -18.42 11.35 22.24
N LEU A 76 -18.94 11.77 21.10
CA LEU A 76 -20.37 11.82 20.80
C LEU A 76 -20.71 10.71 19.80
N ALA A 77 -21.73 9.89 20.09
CA ALA A 77 -22.20 8.81 19.20
C ALA A 77 -23.11 9.32 18.07
N SER A 78 -23.28 8.56 16.97
CA SER A 78 -23.96 9.04 15.75
C SER A 78 -25.34 9.66 16.02
N LYS A 79 -26.20 8.98 16.79
CA LYS A 79 -27.55 9.47 17.17
C LYS A 79 -27.54 10.90 17.73
N VAL A 80 -26.49 11.26 18.46
CA VAL A 80 -26.27 12.59 19.05
C VAL A 80 -25.63 13.54 18.03
N VAL A 81 -24.62 13.05 17.30
CA VAL A 81 -23.85 13.79 16.30
C VAL A 81 -24.69 14.26 15.12
N ASP A 82 -25.72 13.52 14.77
CA ASP A 82 -26.60 13.82 13.64
C ASP A 82 -27.65 14.89 14.03
N LYS A 83 -28.16 14.87 15.27
CA LYS A 83 -28.89 16.01 15.88
C LYS A 83 -28.02 17.28 16.00
N LEU A 84 -26.70 17.13 16.14
CA LEU A 84 -25.72 18.23 16.23
C LEU A 84 -25.10 18.65 14.88
N VAL A 85 -25.64 18.20 13.74
CA VAL A 85 -25.21 18.68 12.40
C VAL A 85 -25.30 20.20 12.25
N PRO A 86 -26.36 20.90 12.73
CA PRO A 86 -26.45 22.35 12.60
C PRO A 86 -25.38 23.13 13.37
N PHE A 87 -24.60 22.48 14.27
CA PHE A 87 -23.72 23.17 15.19
C PHE A 87 -22.20 23.00 14.90
N PRO A 88 -21.54 24.05 14.38
CA PRO A 88 -20.10 24.07 14.17
C PRO A 88 -19.36 24.47 15.45
N PHE A 89 -18.90 23.48 16.22
CA PHE A 89 -17.85 23.68 17.22
C PHE A 89 -16.54 24.11 16.55
N HIS A 90 -15.90 25.17 17.04
CA HIS A 90 -14.59 25.65 16.58
C HIS A 90 -13.51 25.48 17.66
N PRO A 91 -12.26 25.13 17.29
CA PRO A 91 -11.13 25.21 18.21
C PRO A 91 -10.94 26.66 18.68
N GLY A 92 -11.21 26.92 19.96
CA GLY A 92 -11.24 28.27 20.54
C GLY A 92 -12.49 28.54 21.38
N ASP A 93 -13.62 27.91 21.08
CA ASP A 93 -14.88 28.15 21.78
C ASP A 93 -14.82 27.67 23.24
N ILE A 94 -15.40 28.43 24.16
CA ILE A 94 -15.68 28.02 25.54
C ILE A 94 -17.12 27.50 25.60
N ILE A 95 -17.29 26.28 26.09
CA ILE A 95 -18.58 25.61 26.22
C ILE A 95 -18.78 25.13 27.67
N CYS A 96 -20.02 25.14 28.13
CA CYS A 96 -20.44 24.43 29.33
C CYS A 96 -21.17 23.15 28.91
N VAL A 97 -20.63 21.98 29.26
CA VAL A 97 -21.15 20.66 28.91
C VAL A 97 -21.84 20.06 30.12
N SER A 98 -23.11 19.65 29.99
CA SER A 98 -23.77 18.89 31.07
C SER A 98 -23.23 17.46 31.11
N LEU A 99 -23.07 16.92 32.32
CA LEU A 99 -22.69 15.52 32.52
C LEU A 99 -23.85 14.54 32.40
N LYS A 100 -25.10 15.00 32.29
CA LYS A 100 -26.31 14.17 32.12
C LYS A 100 -26.08 13.10 31.04
N GLY A 101 -26.20 11.81 31.38
CA GLY A 101 -25.97 10.71 30.44
C GLY A 101 -24.54 10.57 29.89
N ALA A 102 -23.53 11.18 30.53
CA ALA A 102 -22.13 11.01 30.19
C ALA A 102 -21.55 9.74 30.86
N HIS A 103 -21.02 8.82 30.07
CA HIS A 103 -20.20 7.73 30.61
C HIS A 103 -18.76 8.20 30.79
N ILE A 104 -18.32 8.38 32.04
CA ILE A 104 -16.93 8.67 32.38
C ILE A 104 -16.13 7.37 32.32
N ALA A 105 -15.20 7.27 31.36
CA ALA A 105 -14.33 6.11 31.19
C ALA A 105 -12.87 6.49 31.47
N GLN A 106 -12.22 5.76 32.38
CA GLN A 106 -10.76 5.86 32.56
C GLN A 106 -10.01 5.32 31.34
N ARG A 107 -8.81 5.85 31.10
CA ARG A 107 -7.94 5.53 29.98
C ARG A 107 -6.51 5.32 30.48
N SER A 108 -5.70 4.62 29.69
CA SER A 108 -4.24 4.58 29.90
C SER A 108 -3.64 5.99 29.91
N ASP A 109 -2.68 6.25 30.80
CA ASP A 109 -1.96 7.52 30.89
C ASP A 109 -1.45 7.99 29.52
N SER A 110 -1.76 9.24 29.19
CA SER A 110 -1.28 9.88 27.96
C SER A 110 0.13 10.43 28.17
N SER A 111 1.01 10.22 27.19
CA SER A 111 2.36 10.80 27.22
C SER A 111 2.38 12.34 27.02
N ALA A 112 1.22 12.96 26.78
CA ALA A 112 1.09 14.41 26.74
C ALA A 112 0.86 14.96 28.17
N PRO A 113 1.70 15.90 28.67
CA PRO A 113 1.56 16.43 30.01
C PRO A 113 0.21 17.15 30.19
N PHE A 114 -0.35 17.06 31.39
CA PHE A 114 -1.66 17.60 31.78
C PHE A 114 -2.87 17.03 31.01
N TYR A 115 -2.69 15.94 30.26
CA TYR A 115 -3.82 15.20 29.69
C TYR A 115 -4.36 14.22 30.75
N LEU A 116 -5.60 14.40 31.18
CA LEU A 116 -6.26 13.55 32.17
C LEU A 116 -6.46 12.13 31.59
N PRO A 117 -6.28 11.07 32.38
CA PRO A 117 -6.51 9.68 31.96
C PRO A 117 -8.02 9.33 31.88
N VAL A 118 -8.84 10.18 31.26
CA VAL A 118 -10.30 10.03 31.18
C VAL A 118 -10.88 10.42 29.82
N SER A 119 -12.10 9.95 29.56
CA SER A 119 -12.95 10.42 28.46
C SER A 119 -14.43 10.35 28.82
N LEU A 120 -15.20 11.34 28.38
CA LEU A 120 -16.65 11.36 28.48
C LEU A 120 -17.26 10.80 27.20
N THR A 121 -18.18 9.84 27.29
CA THR A 121 -18.86 9.26 26.12
C THR A 121 -20.37 9.47 26.23
N PHE A 122 -20.94 10.15 25.23
CA PHE A 122 -22.37 10.48 25.15
C PHE A 122 -23.04 9.64 24.05
N ASN A 123 -23.86 8.67 24.45
CA ASN A 123 -24.47 7.69 23.57
C ASN A 123 -25.87 8.08 23.09
N ASP A 124 -26.73 8.52 24.01
CA ASP A 124 -28.17 8.67 23.79
C ASP A 124 -28.62 10.14 23.72
N GLY A 125 -27.80 11.06 24.23
CA GLY A 125 -27.96 12.50 24.06
C GLY A 125 -26.79 13.29 24.64
N PHE A 126 -26.82 14.60 24.48
CA PHE A 126 -25.82 15.56 24.93
C PHE A 126 -26.49 16.93 25.12
N ALA A 127 -26.15 17.64 26.20
CA ALA A 127 -26.56 19.01 26.41
C ALA A 127 -25.33 19.93 26.57
N VAL A 128 -25.31 21.02 25.81
CA VAL A 128 -24.22 22.01 25.81
C VAL A 128 -24.74 23.43 25.73
N MET A 129 -24.14 24.33 26.49
CA MET A 129 -24.35 25.78 26.42
C MET A 129 -23.08 26.45 25.92
N LEU A 130 -23.17 27.40 24.99
CA LEU A 130 -22.01 28.18 24.56
C LEU A 130 -21.76 29.36 25.51
N MET A 131 -20.53 29.49 25.99
CA MET A 131 -20.09 30.58 26.86
C MET A 131 -19.35 31.68 26.09
N SER A 132 -18.94 31.41 24.84
CA SER A 132 -18.26 32.36 23.96
C SER A 132 -18.52 32.08 22.49
N GLY A 133 -18.34 33.09 21.64
CA GLY A 133 -18.50 32.98 20.19
C GLY A 133 -19.70 33.78 19.69
N PRO A 134 -20.04 33.69 18.38
CA PRO A 134 -21.18 34.41 17.81
C PRO A 134 -22.53 33.94 18.35
N GLU A 135 -22.56 32.76 18.97
CA GLU A 135 -23.77 32.06 19.44
C GLU A 135 -23.75 31.86 20.98
N SER A 136 -23.06 32.74 21.70
CA SER A 136 -22.97 32.69 23.17
C SER A 136 -24.35 32.82 23.84
N GLY A 137 -24.58 32.05 24.89
CA GLY A 137 -25.87 31.95 25.60
C GLY A 137 -26.87 30.97 24.98
N LYS A 138 -26.60 30.41 23.78
CA LYS A 138 -27.46 29.34 23.24
C LYS A 138 -27.19 28.01 23.96
N VAL A 139 -28.28 27.39 24.40
CA VAL A 139 -28.33 26.01 24.90
C VAL A 139 -28.79 25.09 23.78
N PHE A 140 -28.15 23.92 23.67
CA PHE A 140 -28.54 22.83 22.79
C PHE A 140 -28.68 21.57 23.63
N ASP A 141 -29.90 21.06 23.77
CA ASP A 141 -30.20 19.78 24.43
C ASP A 141 -30.80 18.83 23.37
N THR A 142 -30.17 17.67 23.14
CA THR A 142 -30.64 16.72 22.12
C THR A 142 -31.82 15.84 22.58
N TRP A 143 -32.16 15.85 23.87
CA TRP A 143 -33.29 15.11 24.44
C TRP A 143 -34.64 15.84 24.22
N GLU A 144 -34.64 17.16 24.00
CA GLU A 144 -35.86 17.98 23.89
C GLU A 144 -36.35 18.26 22.45
N VAL A 145 -35.58 17.88 21.42
CA VAL A 145 -35.89 18.26 20.02
C VAL A 145 -36.80 17.24 19.32
N ASP A 146 -38.10 17.58 19.27
CA ASP A 146 -39.13 16.95 18.42
C ASP A 146 -39.59 17.94 17.31
N TRP A 147 -38.82 18.05 16.22
CA TRP A 147 -39.17 18.87 15.05
C TRP A 147 -38.97 18.13 13.73
N PHE A 148 -40.06 17.71 13.09
CA PHE A 148 -40.38 18.01 11.67
C PHE A 148 -41.73 17.40 11.27
N ASN A 149 -42.73 18.23 10.94
CA ASN A 149 -43.91 17.79 10.19
C ASN A 149 -44.67 18.99 9.56
N THR A 150 -44.28 19.38 8.34
CA THR A 150 -44.99 20.37 7.50
C THR A 150 -44.71 20.10 6.02
N THR A 151 -45.57 20.62 5.13
CA THR A 151 -45.91 19.94 3.86
C THR A 151 -45.64 20.72 2.58
N LEU A 152 -45.44 19.94 1.50
CA LEU A 152 -45.71 20.23 0.07
C LEU A 152 -44.83 21.27 -0.66
N ASP A 153 -44.00 20.76 -1.56
CA ASP A 153 -44.09 21.09 -2.99
C ASP A 153 -43.55 19.92 -3.85
N ILE A 154 -43.63 19.99 -5.20
CA ILE A 154 -43.28 18.85 -6.09
C ILE A 154 -41.75 18.58 -6.11
N PRO A 155 -41.26 17.34 -5.92
CA PRO A 155 -39.83 17.12 -5.63
C PRO A 155 -38.89 17.03 -6.87
N ARG A 156 -37.63 17.42 -6.66
CA ARG A 156 -36.47 17.21 -7.57
C ARG A 156 -35.96 15.78 -7.48
N VAL A 157 -35.05 15.38 -8.37
CA VAL A 157 -34.37 14.06 -8.25
C VAL A 157 -33.62 13.96 -6.92
N ALA A 158 -32.98 15.05 -6.48
CA ALA A 158 -32.29 15.12 -5.19
C ALA A 158 -33.20 14.83 -3.98
N ASP A 159 -34.48 15.20 -4.04
CA ASP A 159 -35.42 15.03 -2.93
C ASP A 159 -35.98 13.60 -2.90
N VAL A 160 -36.24 13.00 -4.07
CA VAL A 160 -36.72 11.61 -4.18
C VAL A 160 -35.64 10.61 -3.74
N VAL A 161 -34.40 10.77 -4.22
CA VAL A 161 -33.29 9.86 -3.90
C VAL A 161 -32.94 9.88 -2.40
N MET A 162 -33.20 10.98 -1.70
CA MET A 162 -33.00 11.09 -0.25
C MET A 162 -34.12 10.41 0.57
N HIS A 163 -35.34 10.32 0.05
CA HIS A 163 -36.46 9.70 0.79
C HIS A 163 -36.42 8.17 0.78
N ASP A 164 -36.16 7.53 -0.35
CA ASP A 164 -36.13 6.05 -0.46
C ASP A 164 -35.02 5.39 0.39
N ALA A 165 -34.04 6.17 0.86
CA ALA A 165 -32.93 5.70 1.69
C ALA A 165 -33.26 5.56 3.20
N SER A 166 -34.48 5.88 3.66
CA SER A 166 -34.71 6.19 5.09
C SER A 166 -36.05 5.79 5.75
N VAL A 167 -36.59 4.58 5.51
CA VAL A 167 -37.72 4.03 6.32
C VAL A 167 -37.48 2.58 6.75
N GLU A 168 -37.66 2.29 8.04
CA GLU A 168 -37.67 0.93 8.61
C GLU A 168 -39.08 0.45 8.99
N HIS A 169 -39.22 -0.82 9.39
CA HIS A 169 -40.47 -1.57 9.51
C HIS A 169 -41.59 -0.95 10.38
N ALA A 170 -42.83 -1.05 9.88
CA ALA A 170 -44.06 -1.13 10.69
C ALA A 170 -44.91 -2.36 10.25
N LYS A 171 -45.72 -2.91 11.16
CA LYS A 171 -46.35 -4.24 10.99
C LYS A 171 -47.74 -4.22 10.34
N THR A 172 -48.07 -5.34 9.70
CA THR A 172 -49.34 -5.63 9.00
C THR A 172 -50.57 -5.70 9.90
N ALA A 173 -51.71 -5.20 9.41
CA ALA A 173 -53.05 -5.67 9.77
C ALA A 173 -53.97 -5.61 8.52
N THR A 174 -54.83 -6.62 8.34
CA THR A 174 -55.64 -6.82 7.12
C THR A 174 -57.13 -6.51 7.34
N THR A 175 -57.78 -5.85 6.37
CA THR A 175 -59.15 -6.20 5.90
C THR A 175 -59.48 -5.53 4.56
N ASN A 176 -60.10 -6.29 3.65
CA ASN A 176 -60.87 -5.84 2.48
C ASN A 176 -62.38 -6.11 2.78
N PRO A 177 -63.40 -5.63 2.00
CA PRO A 177 -63.37 -5.41 0.53
C PRO A 177 -64.15 -4.20 -0.07
N ASP A 178 -63.92 -3.99 -1.37
CA ASP A 178 -64.79 -3.59 -2.52
C ASP A 178 -66.32 -3.33 -2.35
N PRO A 179 -67.03 -2.71 -3.34
CA PRO A 179 -66.62 -1.72 -4.39
C PRO A 179 -67.68 -0.59 -4.67
N LEU A 180 -67.47 0.26 -5.71
CA LEU A 180 -68.47 0.85 -6.68
C LEU A 180 -68.50 2.40 -6.95
N THR A 181 -68.45 2.75 -8.25
CA THR A 181 -69.36 3.65 -9.02
C THR A 181 -69.28 5.21 -9.03
N VAL A 182 -68.73 5.75 -10.15
CA VAL A 182 -69.27 6.78 -11.11
C VAL A 182 -69.65 8.23 -10.69
N ALA A 183 -69.55 9.15 -11.68
CA ALA A 183 -69.99 10.56 -11.79
C ALA A 183 -68.89 11.62 -11.48
N GLN A 184 -68.49 12.56 -12.37
CA GLN A 184 -69.15 13.56 -13.26
C GLN A 184 -69.34 14.95 -12.61
N ILE A 185 -69.50 15.99 -13.46
CA ILE A 185 -69.64 17.45 -13.18
C ILE A 185 -68.28 18.17 -13.03
N LEU A 186 -68.04 19.42 -13.49
CA LEU A 186 -68.47 20.22 -14.67
C LEU A 186 -67.75 21.59 -14.58
N GLN A 187 -67.15 22.11 -15.67
CA GLN A 187 -67.02 23.56 -16.04
C GLN A 187 -66.40 24.56 -14.99
N SER A 188 -65.87 25.75 -15.34
CA SER A 188 -66.25 26.73 -16.37
C SER A 188 -65.06 27.51 -16.97
N GLU A 189 -65.38 28.41 -17.92
CA GLU A 189 -64.48 29.18 -18.78
C GLU A 189 -63.83 30.40 -18.05
N THR A 190 -62.90 31.15 -18.67
CA THR A 190 -63.24 32.34 -19.49
C THR A 190 -62.07 32.74 -20.42
N VAL A 191 -62.40 33.30 -21.60
CA VAL A 191 -61.48 33.71 -22.68
C VAL A 191 -61.16 35.21 -22.64
N ILE A 192 -59.92 35.60 -22.98
CA ILE A 192 -59.63 36.83 -23.75
C ILE A 192 -58.64 36.46 -24.87
N SER A 193 -58.77 37.08 -26.05
CA SER A 193 -57.85 36.90 -27.19
C SER A 193 -57.56 38.23 -27.87
N GLU A 194 -56.36 38.42 -28.41
CA GLU A 194 -56.10 39.43 -29.44
C GLU A 194 -54.99 38.99 -30.41
N LYS A 195 -54.82 39.70 -31.54
CA LYS A 195 -54.18 39.19 -32.78
C LYS A 195 -53.37 40.31 -33.53
N PRO A 196 -52.78 40.13 -34.74
CA PRO A 196 -51.33 40.34 -34.91
C PRO A 196 -50.90 41.37 -35.99
N LEU A 197 -49.58 41.64 -36.06
CA LEU A 197 -48.78 41.99 -37.27
C LEU A 197 -47.27 41.73 -36.92
N GLU A 198 -46.27 41.44 -37.77
CA GLU A 198 -45.98 41.59 -39.22
C GLU A 198 -45.59 43.02 -39.69
N VAL A 199 -44.51 43.28 -40.45
CA VAL A 199 -43.33 42.48 -40.93
C VAL A 199 -42.11 43.42 -41.10
N LEU A 200 -40.85 42.95 -40.99
CA LEU A 200 -39.75 43.13 -41.99
C LEU A 200 -38.35 42.66 -41.53
N ALA A 201 -37.40 42.53 -42.49
CA ALA A 201 -36.04 42.01 -42.28
C ALA A 201 -34.96 42.66 -43.18
N ALA A 202 -33.69 42.59 -42.75
CA ALA A 202 -32.45 42.75 -43.55
C ALA A 202 -31.31 41.97 -42.84
N VAL A 203 -30.36 41.21 -43.40
CA VAL A 203 -29.70 41.07 -44.73
C VAL A 203 -28.28 41.68 -44.80
N LEU A 204 -27.26 40.81 -44.69
CA LEU A 204 -25.85 40.92 -45.16
C LEU A 204 -24.93 42.02 -44.51
N ALA A 205 -23.58 41.95 -44.54
CA ALA A 205 -22.62 40.83 -44.57
C ALA A 205 -21.13 41.29 -44.38
N SER A 206 -20.29 40.38 -43.84
CA SER A 206 -18.88 40.10 -44.24
C SER A 206 -17.70 41.11 -44.13
N HIS A 207 -16.49 40.50 -44.04
CA HIS A 207 -15.11 41.01 -44.28
C HIS A 207 -14.36 41.88 -43.23
N GLU A 208 -13.18 41.35 -42.84
CA GLU A 208 -11.80 41.94 -42.84
C GLU A 208 -11.61 43.47 -42.68
N CYS A 209 -10.55 43.98 -42.02
CA CYS A 209 -9.14 43.70 -42.37
C CYS A 209 -8.09 44.14 -41.29
N ARG A 210 -6.82 44.23 -41.71
CA ARG A 210 -5.57 44.38 -40.93
C ARG A 210 -5.17 45.82 -40.55
N ASN A 211 -4.34 45.90 -39.50
CA ASN A 211 -3.22 46.82 -39.24
C ASN A 211 -3.40 48.36 -39.42
N SER A 212 -3.08 49.14 -38.38
CA SER A 212 -1.84 49.96 -38.28
C SER A 212 -1.77 50.88 -37.04
N LEU A 213 -0.53 51.21 -36.62
CA LEU A 213 -0.15 52.31 -35.71
C LEU A 213 0.10 53.61 -36.55
N PRO A 214 0.36 54.84 -36.02
CA PRO A 214 0.88 55.17 -34.67
C PRO A 214 0.42 56.49 -33.98
N ALA A 215 1.02 56.74 -32.80
CA ALA A 215 1.50 58.04 -32.24
C ALA A 215 0.58 59.00 -31.43
N ALA A 216 1.07 59.31 -30.21
CA ALA A 216 0.95 60.54 -29.40
C ALA A 216 -0.46 61.12 -29.07
N ASN A 217 -0.82 61.32 -27.79
CA ASN A 217 -0.13 62.24 -26.86
C ASN A 217 -0.36 61.96 -25.34
N LEU A 218 0.34 62.75 -24.51
CA LEU A 218 0.35 62.83 -23.03
C LEU A 218 -0.99 63.34 -22.41
N PRO A 219 -1.25 63.24 -21.08
CA PRO A 219 -0.28 63.33 -19.97
C PRO A 219 -0.38 62.33 -18.79
N ARG A 220 0.56 62.50 -17.84
CA ARG A 220 0.75 61.76 -16.58
C ARG A 220 -0.45 61.83 -15.63
N SER A 221 -0.62 60.78 -14.83
CA SER A 221 -0.94 60.90 -13.40
C SER A 221 -0.09 59.92 -12.60
N ASP A 222 0.28 60.26 -11.37
CA ASP A 222 1.11 59.42 -10.51
C ASP A 222 0.26 58.39 -9.76
N ALA A 223 0.59 57.11 -9.90
CA ALA A 223 -0.06 56.01 -9.18
C ALA A 223 0.98 54.98 -8.73
N GLN A 224 1.02 54.66 -7.43
CA GLN A 224 1.90 53.64 -6.89
C GLN A 224 1.53 52.25 -7.43
N PRO A 225 2.51 51.37 -7.74
CA PRO A 225 2.22 50.01 -8.19
C PRO A 225 1.68 49.17 -7.03
N ARG A 226 0.35 48.95 -7.00
CA ARG A 226 -0.25 47.88 -6.18
C ARG A 226 0.33 46.54 -6.62
N THR A 227 1.12 45.91 -5.76
CA THR A 227 1.63 44.56 -5.94
C THR A 227 0.46 43.58 -5.98
N LYS A 228 0.19 43.00 -7.15
CA LYS A 228 -0.77 41.89 -7.27
C LYS A 228 -0.24 40.69 -6.49
N GLU A 229 -1.02 40.20 -5.52
CA GLU A 229 -0.63 38.99 -4.79
C GLU A 229 -0.64 37.77 -5.72
N LEU A 230 0.56 37.25 -6.00
CA LEU A 230 0.71 35.99 -6.72
C LEU A 230 0.13 34.84 -5.88
N SER A 231 -0.72 34.04 -6.52
CA SER A 231 -1.41 32.90 -5.89
C SER A 231 -0.45 31.93 -5.18
N LYS A 232 -0.93 31.22 -4.15
CA LYS A 232 -0.14 30.15 -3.47
C LYS A 232 0.38 29.11 -4.47
N ALA A 233 -0.35 28.85 -5.56
CA ALA A 233 0.07 27.96 -6.65
C ALA A 233 1.26 28.53 -7.44
N GLN A 234 1.22 29.81 -7.84
CA GLN A 234 2.36 30.47 -8.50
C GLN A 234 3.58 30.55 -7.59
N ARG A 235 3.43 30.92 -6.31
CA ARG A 235 4.54 30.91 -5.34
C ARG A 235 5.16 29.52 -5.16
N ARG A 236 4.37 28.43 -5.24
CA ARG A 236 4.88 27.05 -5.24
C ARG A 236 5.62 26.69 -6.54
N ARG A 237 5.05 27.00 -7.71
CA ARG A 237 5.70 26.76 -9.02
C ARG A 237 7.02 27.52 -9.15
N GLN A 238 7.05 28.77 -8.70
CA GLN A 238 8.25 29.60 -8.69
C GLN A 238 9.32 29.04 -7.75
N ARG A 239 8.99 28.72 -6.48
CA ARG A 239 9.94 28.10 -5.54
C ARG A 239 10.48 26.73 -5.99
N LYS A 240 9.70 25.97 -6.76
CA LYS A 240 10.23 24.76 -7.40
C LYS A 240 11.26 25.15 -8.48
N LYS A 241 10.90 26.03 -9.41
CA LYS A 241 11.78 26.47 -10.49
C LYS A 241 13.08 27.15 -10.00
N GLU A 242 13.03 27.80 -8.84
CA GLU A 242 14.20 28.36 -8.14
C GLU A 242 15.12 27.25 -7.61
N ARG A 243 14.59 26.20 -6.97
CA ARG A 243 15.37 25.01 -6.57
C ARG A 243 15.94 24.23 -7.74
N ASP A 244 15.12 23.96 -8.76
CA ASP A 244 15.53 23.21 -9.95
C ASP A 244 16.71 23.93 -10.66
N ALA A 245 16.76 25.27 -10.61
CA ALA A 245 17.86 26.08 -11.12
C ALA A 245 19.09 26.15 -10.17
N GLU A 246 18.88 26.15 -8.86
CA GLU A 246 19.95 26.10 -7.85
C GLU A 246 20.69 24.75 -7.89
N GLU A 247 19.96 23.64 -8.05
CA GLU A 247 20.52 22.29 -8.20
C GLU A 247 21.35 22.15 -9.49
N LEU A 248 20.84 22.68 -10.61
CA LEU A 248 21.59 22.79 -11.87
C LEU A 248 22.85 23.67 -11.75
N ALA A 249 22.79 24.77 -11.01
CA ALA A 249 23.95 25.63 -10.78
C ALA A 249 25.03 24.94 -9.93
N VAL A 250 24.63 24.16 -8.92
CA VAL A 250 25.56 23.34 -8.10
C VAL A 250 26.19 22.23 -8.92
N GLN A 251 25.45 21.57 -9.81
CA GLN A 251 26.02 20.59 -10.76
C GLN A 251 27.03 21.26 -11.71
N ALA A 252 26.67 22.36 -12.36
CA ALA A 252 27.57 23.09 -13.27
C ALA A 252 28.85 23.59 -12.57
N ALA A 253 28.75 24.01 -11.29
CA ALA A 253 29.91 24.40 -10.49
C ALA A 253 30.84 23.22 -10.14
N SER A 254 30.35 21.98 -10.16
CA SER A 254 31.13 20.77 -9.82
C SER A 254 32.03 20.27 -10.96
N GLU A 255 31.71 20.59 -12.22
CA GLU A 255 32.48 20.13 -13.39
C GLU A 255 33.73 20.98 -13.69
N VAL A 256 33.78 22.24 -13.22
CA VAL A 256 34.88 23.18 -13.53
C VAL A 256 36.02 23.08 -12.49
N ARG A 257 36.80 21.99 -12.55
CA ARG A 257 38.03 21.86 -11.74
C ARG A 257 39.27 22.20 -12.58
N PRO A 258 40.02 23.29 -12.28
CA PRO A 258 41.14 23.72 -13.12
C PRO A 258 42.35 22.77 -12.99
N LYS A 259 43.01 22.49 -14.12
CA LYS A 259 44.31 21.81 -14.14
C LYS A 259 45.37 22.75 -13.57
N SER A 260 45.92 22.42 -12.40
CA SER A 260 47.05 23.14 -11.81
C SER A 260 48.33 22.90 -12.61
N GLY A 261 49.01 23.96 -13.03
CA GLY A 261 50.42 23.88 -13.41
C GLY A 261 51.29 23.40 -12.23
N GLY A 262 52.49 22.87 -12.46
CA GLY A 262 53.34 23.04 -13.65
C GLY A 262 54.38 24.10 -13.36
N ARG A 263 55.47 23.71 -12.69
CA ARG A 263 56.58 24.58 -12.34
C ARG A 263 57.92 23.90 -12.60
N GLU A 264 58.36 24.04 -13.84
CA GLU A 264 59.71 24.46 -14.22
C GLU A 264 60.86 24.05 -13.26
N LEU A 265 61.62 23.03 -13.68
CA LEU A 265 63.01 22.85 -13.28
C LEU A 265 63.87 22.53 -14.53
N VAL A 266 65.14 22.89 -14.46
CA VAL A 266 66.03 23.06 -15.62
C VAL A 266 66.66 21.74 -16.07
N ALA A 267 66.83 21.56 -17.38
CA ALA A 267 67.48 20.41 -17.99
C ALA A 267 69.02 20.46 -17.88
N PRO A 268 69.67 19.28 -17.89
CA PRO A 268 70.90 19.07 -18.65
C PRO A 268 70.68 18.11 -19.84
N GLN A 269 71.74 17.86 -20.60
CA GLN A 269 71.69 17.38 -21.98
C GLN A 269 71.77 15.85 -22.15
N ALA A 270 71.55 15.40 -23.39
CA ALA A 270 71.51 14.01 -23.82
C ALA A 270 72.89 13.31 -23.87
N GLU A 271 72.88 11.97 -23.87
CA GLU A 271 73.87 11.19 -24.64
C GLU A 271 73.31 9.81 -25.09
N ILE A 272 74.14 9.02 -25.78
CA ILE A 272 73.75 8.19 -26.96
C ILE A 272 74.25 6.73 -26.84
N ILE A 273 73.35 5.71 -26.98
CA ILE A 273 73.60 4.31 -27.47
C ILE A 273 74.50 3.39 -26.57
N PRO A 274 74.53 2.01 -26.62
CA PRO A 274 73.57 0.95 -27.04
C PRO A 274 73.28 -0.18 -25.98
N SER A 275 72.50 -1.17 -26.41
CA SER A 275 72.27 -2.54 -25.88
C SER A 275 73.47 -3.39 -25.40
N GLN A 276 73.31 -4.19 -24.31
CA GLN A 276 73.39 -5.69 -24.29
C GLN A 276 73.20 -6.37 -22.89
N VAL A 277 72.30 -7.39 -22.84
CA VAL A 277 72.34 -8.76 -22.21
C VAL A 277 73.35 -9.09 -21.06
N PRO A 278 73.08 -9.97 -20.05
CA PRO A 278 71.85 -10.34 -19.30
C PRO A 278 72.04 -10.29 -17.75
N SER A 279 71.05 -10.72 -16.94
CA SER A 279 71.24 -11.04 -15.51
C SER A 279 70.30 -12.16 -14.97
N LEU A 280 70.59 -12.65 -13.76
CA LEU A 280 70.23 -13.98 -13.21
C LEU A 280 68.98 -13.99 -12.27
N PRO A 281 68.42 -15.18 -11.90
CA PRO A 281 67.04 -15.31 -11.38
C PRO A 281 66.84 -14.93 -9.90
N PRO A 282 65.59 -14.69 -9.46
CA PRO A 282 65.26 -14.30 -8.09
C PRO A 282 65.41 -15.42 -7.05
N THR A 283 65.78 -15.03 -5.83
CA THR A 283 66.05 -15.90 -4.68
C THR A 283 64.79 -16.57 -4.13
N ILE A 284 64.90 -17.86 -3.79
CA ILE A 284 63.85 -18.65 -3.12
C ILE A 284 63.74 -18.26 -1.63
N VAL A 285 62.51 -18.09 -1.13
CA VAL A 285 62.19 -17.97 0.30
C VAL A 285 61.56 -19.30 0.77
N PRO A 286 62.02 -19.92 1.89
CA PRO A 286 61.55 -21.23 2.32
C PRO A 286 60.21 -21.18 3.08
N PRO A 287 59.36 -22.23 2.98
CA PRO A 287 58.12 -22.35 3.75
C PRO A 287 58.35 -22.85 5.20
N PRO A 288 57.38 -22.64 6.12
CA PRO A 288 57.44 -23.16 7.49
C PRO A 288 57.23 -24.70 7.55
N PRO A 289 57.65 -25.37 8.65
CA PRO A 289 57.65 -26.83 8.75
C PRO A 289 56.26 -27.43 9.02
N ASN A 290 56.02 -28.61 8.44
CA ASN A 290 54.81 -29.42 8.66
C ASN A 290 54.78 -30.05 10.07
N LEU A 291 53.60 -30.14 10.67
CA LEU A 291 53.29 -31.02 11.79
C LEU A 291 52.47 -32.24 11.29
N PRO A 292 52.59 -33.43 11.91
CA PRO A 292 51.99 -34.65 11.35
C PRO A 292 50.48 -34.75 11.56
N SER A 293 49.79 -35.29 10.55
CA SER A 293 48.45 -35.86 10.72
C SER A 293 48.56 -37.26 11.35
N ASN A 294 47.64 -37.60 12.26
CA ASN A 294 47.44 -38.95 12.78
C ASN A 294 45.94 -39.28 12.75
N GLU A 295 45.56 -40.29 11.98
CA GLU A 295 44.22 -40.90 12.06
C GLU A 295 44.13 -41.83 13.29
N PRO A 296 43.01 -41.83 14.03
CA PRO A 296 42.71 -42.87 15.00
C PRO A 296 41.80 -43.95 14.39
N ALA A 297 42.38 -45.10 14.01
CA ALA A 297 41.61 -46.30 13.73
C ALA A 297 41.06 -46.93 15.03
N SER A 298 39.99 -47.72 14.92
CA SER A 298 39.28 -48.36 16.03
C SER A 298 40.08 -49.47 16.74
N SER A 299 39.97 -49.59 18.08
CA SER A 299 39.16 -50.66 18.73
C SER A 299 39.49 -50.98 20.22
N SER A 300 38.43 -51.30 20.98
CA SER A 300 38.36 -52.32 22.06
C SER A 300 39.08 -52.17 23.42
N SER A 301 38.48 -52.85 24.43
CA SER A 301 38.95 -53.17 25.80
C SER A 301 39.33 -51.99 26.73
N GLU A 302 38.68 -51.74 27.88
CA GLU A 302 38.40 -52.55 29.10
C GLU A 302 39.41 -52.34 30.25
N ARG A 303 38.86 -52.37 31.48
CA ARG A 303 39.48 -52.78 32.76
C ARG A 303 40.44 -51.84 33.55
N THR A 304 39.82 -51.24 34.57
CA THR A 304 40.18 -51.32 36.01
C THR A 304 41.49 -50.73 36.56
N SER A 305 41.29 -49.69 37.38
CA SER A 305 41.61 -49.66 38.82
C SER A 305 43.02 -49.30 39.34
N SER A 306 43.02 -48.15 40.03
CA SER A 306 43.49 -47.98 41.43
C SER A 306 44.98 -47.93 41.79
N SER A 307 45.28 -47.05 42.76
CA SER A 307 46.43 -47.09 43.69
C SER A 307 47.82 -46.76 43.10
N SER A 308 48.80 -46.24 43.85
CA SER A 308 48.73 -45.45 45.10
C SER A 308 50.11 -44.87 45.47
N SER A 309 50.09 -43.66 46.02
CA SER A 309 50.95 -43.21 47.15
C SER A 309 52.48 -43.09 47.00
N GLU A 310 53.00 -42.31 47.96
CA GLU A 310 54.38 -42.20 48.46
C GLU A 310 55.43 -41.46 47.57
N LYS A 311 56.43 -40.70 48.08
CA LYS A 311 56.67 -39.89 49.31
C LYS A 311 58.18 -39.84 49.57
N THR A 312 58.80 -38.67 49.42
CA THR A 312 60.12 -38.41 50.03
C THR A 312 60.32 -36.94 50.36
N THR A 313 60.98 -36.66 51.48
CA THR A 313 61.33 -35.32 51.98
C THR A 313 62.86 -35.21 52.07
N PRO A 314 63.43 -34.00 51.96
CA PRO A 314 64.00 -33.35 53.15
C PRO A 314 63.65 -31.83 53.19
N ILE A 315 63.44 -31.17 54.34
CA ILE A 315 64.38 -30.84 55.45
C ILE A 315 65.60 -30.05 54.94
N ALA A 316 65.96 -28.86 55.44
CA ALA A 316 65.27 -27.77 56.17
C ALA A 316 66.25 -26.57 56.23
N VAL A 317 65.77 -25.34 56.46
CA VAL A 317 66.45 -24.25 57.23
C VAL A 317 65.44 -23.10 57.44
N THR A 318 65.56 -22.40 58.58
CA THR A 318 64.55 -21.46 59.10
C THR A 318 64.93 -20.00 58.87
N THR A 319 64.04 -19.19 58.29
CA THR A 319 64.03 -17.73 58.43
C THR A 319 62.60 -17.23 58.70
N SER A 320 62.47 -16.18 59.52
CA SER A 320 61.20 -15.72 60.09
C SER A 320 60.37 -14.83 59.14
N SER A 321 59.05 -14.99 59.16
CA SER A 321 58.08 -14.12 58.48
C SER A 321 56.69 -14.18 59.15
N PRO A 322 55.81 -13.18 58.93
CA PRO A 322 54.62 -12.92 59.77
C PRO A 322 53.48 -13.95 59.63
N PRO A 323 52.49 -13.96 60.56
CA PRO A 323 51.42 -14.96 60.60
C PRO A 323 50.50 -14.95 59.37
N PRO A 324 49.87 -16.10 59.03
CA PRO A 324 49.07 -16.24 57.82
C PRO A 324 47.76 -15.46 57.90
N VAL A 325 47.50 -14.64 56.87
CA VAL A 325 46.17 -14.08 56.61
C VAL A 325 45.29 -15.18 56.02
N ASN A 326 44.16 -15.48 56.68
CA ASN A 326 43.20 -16.46 56.18
C ASN A 326 42.64 -16.04 54.81
N SER A 327 42.91 -16.84 53.78
CA SER A 327 42.50 -16.58 52.39
C SER A 327 41.02 -16.94 52.13
N SER A 328 40.11 -16.13 52.65
CA SER A 328 38.65 -16.28 52.48
C SER A 328 38.12 -15.88 51.08
N THR A 329 38.99 -15.80 50.07
CA THR A 329 38.70 -15.25 48.73
C THR A 329 38.00 -16.21 47.77
N SER A 330 37.87 -17.51 48.10
CA SER A 330 37.27 -18.52 47.22
C SER A 330 35.77 -18.26 46.96
N ASN A 331 34.98 -18.02 48.01
CA ASN A 331 33.52 -17.94 47.90
C ASN A 331 33.03 -16.70 47.14
N HIS A 332 33.85 -15.63 47.06
CA HIS A 332 33.42 -14.37 46.46
C HIS A 332 33.26 -14.43 44.93
N ARG A 333 33.97 -15.36 44.26
CA ARG A 333 33.91 -15.54 42.80
C ARG A 333 32.61 -16.17 42.33
N GLN A 334 32.00 -17.05 43.13
CA GLN A 334 30.74 -17.71 42.76
C GLN A 334 29.54 -16.75 42.78
N GLY A 335 29.59 -15.72 43.64
CA GLY A 335 28.54 -14.68 43.71
C GLY A 335 28.49 -13.76 42.49
N ALA A 336 29.62 -13.47 41.84
CA ALA A 336 29.67 -12.54 40.69
C ALA A 336 28.92 -13.06 39.45
N LEU A 337 28.89 -14.39 39.23
CA LEU A 337 28.13 -15.00 38.14
C LEU A 337 26.62 -15.11 38.44
N ALA A 338 26.24 -15.07 39.72
CA ALA A 338 24.84 -15.18 40.17
C ALA A 338 24.08 -13.83 40.16
N MET A 339 24.52 -12.86 39.34
CA MET A 339 23.88 -11.55 39.25
C MET A 339 22.48 -11.64 38.64
N LYS A 340 21.47 -11.10 39.34
CA LYS A 340 20.11 -10.99 38.81
C LYS A 340 20.00 -9.81 37.83
N ALA A 341 19.54 -10.09 36.61
CA ALA A 341 19.29 -9.06 35.60
C ALA A 341 18.03 -8.21 35.90
N GLY A 342 18.07 -6.95 35.49
CA GLY A 342 17.02 -5.94 35.67
C GLY A 342 17.12 -5.16 36.98
N LEU A 343 16.70 -3.89 36.95
CA LEU A 343 16.80 -2.95 38.06
C LEU A 343 15.50 -2.14 38.23
N VAL A 344 15.16 -1.77 39.47
CA VAL A 344 14.17 -0.72 39.76
C VAL A 344 14.82 0.34 40.66
N THR A 345 14.86 1.58 40.17
CA THR A 345 15.48 2.71 40.89
C THR A 345 14.64 3.15 42.09
N GLN A 346 15.16 4.06 42.92
CA GLN A 346 14.38 4.66 44.00
C GLN A 346 13.22 5.53 43.48
N GLY A 347 13.31 6.07 42.26
CA GLY A 347 12.26 6.83 41.60
C GLY A 347 11.21 5.98 40.85
N GLY A 348 11.23 4.65 41.02
CA GLY A 348 10.30 3.74 40.36
C GLY A 348 10.63 3.42 38.88
N ASP A 349 11.71 3.95 38.34
CA ASP A 349 12.14 3.61 36.98
C ASP A 349 12.55 2.13 36.89
N LYS A 350 11.78 1.35 36.13
CA LYS A 350 12.13 -0.02 35.77
C LYS A 350 13.10 -0.02 34.58
N PHE A 351 14.23 -0.70 34.75
CA PHE A 351 15.12 -1.15 33.69
C PHE A 351 14.90 -2.65 33.50
N SER A 352 14.42 -3.06 32.33
CA SER A 352 14.11 -4.47 32.05
C SER A 352 15.38 -5.27 31.74
N ALA A 353 15.41 -6.51 32.23
CA ALA A 353 16.40 -7.51 31.80
C ALA A 353 16.24 -7.80 30.30
N LEU A 354 17.34 -7.92 29.57
CA LEU A 354 17.33 -7.86 28.10
C LEU A 354 16.50 -8.96 27.41
N ARG A 355 16.49 -10.19 27.94
CA ARG A 355 15.67 -11.31 27.43
C ARG A 355 14.17 -11.15 27.74
N ASN A 356 13.83 -10.30 28.71
CA ASN A 356 12.48 -10.08 29.25
C ASN A 356 11.93 -8.68 28.89
N ILE A 357 12.23 -8.21 27.68
CA ILE A 357 11.74 -6.92 27.17
C ILE A 357 10.40 -7.12 26.43
N GLU A 358 9.43 -6.27 26.78
CA GLU A 358 8.13 -6.18 26.11
C GLU A 358 8.12 -5.05 25.05
N PRO A 359 7.32 -5.15 23.97
CA PRO A 359 7.16 -4.07 23.00
C PRO A 359 6.55 -2.81 23.65
N GLY A 360 7.24 -1.66 23.54
CA GLY A 360 6.83 -0.44 24.22
C GLY A 360 7.99 0.55 24.39
N PHE A 361 7.83 1.57 25.24
CA PHE A 361 8.93 2.42 25.68
C PHE A 361 9.54 1.85 26.98
N ILE A 362 10.85 1.61 26.96
CA ILE A 362 11.59 0.90 28.01
C ILE A 362 12.83 1.69 28.46
N ASN A 363 13.39 1.28 29.58
CA ASN A 363 14.77 1.56 29.94
C ASN A 363 15.54 0.21 29.98
N VAL A 364 16.82 0.21 29.60
CA VAL A 364 17.71 -0.97 29.60
C VAL A 364 19.10 -0.59 30.10
N ILE A 365 19.78 -1.56 30.72
CA ILE A 365 21.20 -1.49 31.07
C ILE A 365 21.84 -2.76 30.52
N GLY A 366 22.96 -2.64 29.81
CA GLY A 366 23.66 -3.80 29.28
C GLY A 366 25.12 -3.51 28.95
N VAL A 367 25.91 -4.57 28.90
CA VAL A 367 27.29 -4.51 28.40
C VAL A 367 27.27 -4.47 26.88
N VAL A 368 28.08 -3.60 26.30
CA VAL A 368 28.22 -3.45 24.84
C VAL A 368 29.14 -4.54 24.32
N VAL A 369 28.62 -5.48 23.52
CA VAL A 369 29.43 -6.54 22.86
C VAL A 369 29.81 -6.20 21.43
N SER A 370 29.08 -5.29 20.79
CA SER A 370 29.41 -4.80 19.45
C SER A 370 28.87 -3.38 19.26
N THR A 371 29.62 -2.55 18.52
CA THR A 371 29.09 -1.28 18.00
C THR A 371 29.24 -1.22 16.50
N ARG A 372 28.21 -0.72 15.82
CA ARG A 372 28.24 -0.42 14.39
C ARG A 372 28.86 0.96 14.18
N ALA A 373 29.63 1.10 13.10
CA ALA A 373 30.13 2.39 12.66
C ALA A 373 28.99 3.40 12.47
N LEU A 374 29.26 4.66 12.78
CA LEU A 374 28.34 5.77 12.52
C LEU A 374 28.10 5.88 11.01
N ARG A 375 26.83 5.97 10.60
CA ARG A 375 26.44 6.11 9.19
C ARG A 375 25.22 7.01 9.04
N GLN A 376 25.05 7.60 7.88
CA GLN A 376 23.84 8.35 7.53
C GLN A 376 22.80 7.43 6.85
N THR A 377 21.52 7.66 7.09
CA THR A 377 20.39 6.92 6.53
C THR A 377 19.90 7.53 5.20
N ARG A 378 18.95 6.85 4.53
CA ARG A 378 18.23 7.43 3.37
C ARG A 378 17.43 8.71 3.72
N THR A 379 17.15 8.98 4.99
CA THR A 379 16.45 10.18 5.49
C THR A 379 17.42 11.32 5.85
N ASN A 380 18.72 11.18 5.54
CA ASN A 380 19.82 12.06 5.97
C ASN A 380 20.01 12.13 7.49
N GLU A 381 19.37 11.26 8.26
CA GLU A 381 19.55 11.13 9.70
C GLU A 381 20.80 10.28 9.97
N TRP A 382 21.56 10.60 11.00
CA TRP A 382 22.64 9.74 11.47
C TRP A 382 22.08 8.56 12.27
N THR A 383 22.77 7.42 12.24
CA THR A 383 22.46 6.26 13.08
C THR A 383 23.71 5.53 13.54
N ARG A 384 23.69 5.06 14.79
CA ARG A 384 24.69 4.18 15.41
C ARG A 384 23.97 3.04 16.12
N GLY A 385 24.47 1.81 15.96
CA GLY A 385 23.86 0.61 16.54
C GLY A 385 24.76 -0.05 17.59
N PHE A 386 24.16 -0.57 18.65
CA PHE A 386 24.83 -1.21 19.78
C PHE A 386 24.18 -2.58 20.05
N SER A 387 24.96 -3.66 20.11
CA SER A 387 24.52 -4.95 20.64
C SER A 387 24.77 -4.98 22.14
N LEU A 388 23.73 -5.29 22.92
CA LEU A 388 23.78 -5.33 24.38
C LEU A 388 23.54 -6.74 24.92
N VAL A 389 24.21 -7.07 26.03
CA VAL A 389 24.04 -8.31 26.80
C VAL A 389 23.96 -8.02 28.30
N ASP A 390 23.26 -8.88 29.04
CA ASP A 390 23.17 -8.86 30.50
C ASP A 390 23.04 -10.32 31.01
N PRO A 391 22.95 -10.58 32.33
CA PRO A 391 22.86 -11.95 32.86
C PRO A 391 21.65 -12.75 32.34
N SER A 392 20.60 -12.11 31.83
CA SER A 392 19.44 -12.82 31.23
C SER A 392 19.71 -13.32 29.81
N CYS A 393 20.76 -12.85 29.14
CA CYS A 393 21.17 -13.33 27.82
C CYS A 393 21.90 -14.69 27.84
N MET A 394 22.20 -15.22 29.03
CA MET A 394 22.78 -16.54 29.23
C MET A 394 21.72 -17.65 29.16
N GLU A 395 22.17 -18.88 28.99
CA GLU A 395 21.35 -20.09 29.08
C GLU A 395 21.84 -20.93 30.28
N ASP A 396 20.92 -21.46 31.08
CA ASP A 396 21.22 -21.86 32.48
C ASP A 396 22.30 -22.97 32.61
N ASP A 397 22.50 -23.77 31.57
CA ASP A 397 23.49 -24.86 31.50
C ASP A 397 24.74 -24.55 30.65
N VAL A 398 24.84 -23.37 29.99
CA VAL A 398 25.88 -23.10 28.97
C VAL A 398 26.48 -21.69 29.10
N ASP A 399 27.81 -21.60 29.18
CA ASP A 399 28.59 -20.35 29.24
C ASP A 399 28.68 -19.57 27.90
N VAL A 400 27.63 -19.63 27.09
CA VAL A 400 27.52 -18.99 25.77
C VAL A 400 26.36 -17.99 25.78
N VAL A 401 26.62 -16.79 25.24
CA VAL A 401 25.62 -15.72 25.14
C VAL A 401 24.74 -15.98 23.90
N ASN A 402 23.59 -16.62 24.11
CA ASN A 402 22.66 -16.98 23.03
C ASN A 402 21.67 -15.84 22.67
N HIS A 403 21.74 -14.66 23.31
CA HIS A 403 20.86 -13.53 23.03
C HIS A 403 21.57 -12.16 23.01
N GLU A 404 21.25 -11.33 22.01
CA GLU A 404 21.70 -9.93 21.90
C GLU A 404 20.50 -8.99 21.67
N PHE A 405 20.33 -8.00 22.56
CA PHE A 405 19.38 -6.92 22.32
C PHE A 405 20.07 -5.78 21.57
N ILE A 406 19.71 -5.57 20.30
CA ILE A 406 20.30 -4.51 19.47
C ILE A 406 19.50 -3.20 19.61
N VAL A 407 20.14 -2.15 20.10
CA VAL A 407 19.61 -0.77 20.11
C VAL A 407 20.18 0.00 18.92
N ASN A 408 19.32 0.51 18.04
CA ASN A 408 19.69 1.42 16.95
C ASN A 408 19.29 2.84 17.37
N CYS A 409 20.27 3.69 17.62
CA CYS A 409 20.08 5.10 17.93
C CYS A 409 20.00 5.91 16.63
N PHE A 410 19.24 7.00 16.63
CA PHE A 410 19.12 7.94 15.52
C PHE A 410 19.34 9.38 16.00
N GLN A 411 19.88 10.24 15.14
CA GLN A 411 20.12 11.66 15.44
C GLN A 411 20.11 12.51 14.17
N LYS A 412 19.48 13.69 14.21
CA LYS A 412 19.34 14.58 13.04
C LYS A 412 20.47 15.61 12.92
N LYS A 413 21.02 16.09 14.04
CA LYS A 413 21.92 17.26 14.06
C LYS A 413 23.35 16.95 14.51
N HIS A 414 23.50 16.46 15.74
CA HIS A 414 24.80 16.37 16.42
C HIS A 414 25.27 14.92 16.49
N THR A 415 26.44 14.59 15.92
CA THR A 415 26.97 13.21 16.01
C THR A 415 27.54 12.88 17.39
N GLU A 416 27.81 13.92 18.15
CA GLU A 416 28.36 13.96 19.50
C GLU A 416 27.30 13.53 20.54
N TRP A 417 26.02 13.59 20.14
CA TRP A 417 24.87 13.14 20.94
C TRP A 417 24.64 11.62 20.88
N PHE A 418 25.49 10.84 20.17
CA PHE A 418 25.48 9.37 20.26
C PHE A 418 26.31 8.86 21.45
N PRO A 419 25.98 7.66 21.99
CA PRO A 419 26.79 7.04 23.03
C PRO A 419 28.24 6.81 22.58
N HIS A 420 29.16 7.35 23.38
CA HIS A 420 30.59 7.07 23.29
C HIS A 420 30.91 5.86 24.19
N ALA A 421 30.48 4.69 23.72
CA ALA A 421 30.75 3.39 24.35
C ALA A 421 31.54 2.49 23.39
N GLU A 422 32.48 1.75 23.95
CA GLU A 422 33.33 0.76 23.30
C GLU A 422 32.90 -0.66 23.70
N VAL A 423 33.53 -1.69 23.13
CA VAL A 423 33.22 -3.09 23.47
C VAL A 423 33.72 -3.40 24.88
N GLY A 424 32.83 -3.87 25.75
CA GLY A 424 33.07 -4.11 27.17
C GLY A 424 32.60 -2.99 28.10
N ASP A 425 32.31 -1.79 27.58
CA ASP A 425 31.64 -0.75 28.38
C ASP A 425 30.20 -1.13 28.71
N ILE A 426 29.65 -0.53 29.76
CA ILE A 426 28.23 -0.64 30.10
C ILE A 426 27.52 0.61 29.61
N VAL A 427 26.34 0.47 29.02
CA VAL A 427 25.49 1.61 28.62
C VAL A 427 24.11 1.50 29.23
N LEU A 428 23.62 2.61 29.77
CA LEU A 428 22.25 2.76 30.22
C LEU A 428 21.52 3.53 29.13
N PHE A 429 20.39 3.00 28.67
CA PHE A 429 19.47 3.71 27.79
C PHE A 429 18.11 3.88 28.45
N ARG A 430 17.53 5.06 28.31
CA ARG A 430 16.18 5.42 28.79
C ARG A 430 15.31 5.87 27.63
N ARG A 431 14.03 5.50 27.67
CA ARG A 431 13.01 5.75 26.62
C ARG A 431 13.41 5.19 25.23
N VAL A 432 14.03 4.01 25.21
CA VAL A 432 14.18 3.21 23.97
C VAL A 432 12.79 2.67 23.60
N LYS A 433 12.42 2.67 22.32
CA LYS A 433 11.22 1.96 21.86
C LYS A 433 11.61 0.55 21.42
N ALA A 434 11.14 -0.47 22.14
CA ALA A 434 11.24 -1.86 21.68
C ALA A 434 10.21 -2.12 20.57
N THR A 435 10.66 -2.71 19.47
CA THR A 435 9.83 -3.11 18.33
C THR A 435 10.27 -4.46 17.79
N THR A 436 9.31 -5.30 17.39
CA THR A 436 9.55 -6.54 16.67
C THR A 436 9.97 -6.21 15.23
N PHE A 437 11.15 -6.70 14.82
CA PHE A 437 11.71 -6.50 13.49
C PHE A 437 12.43 -7.77 13.04
N ASN A 438 11.99 -8.34 11.92
CA ASN A 438 12.43 -9.64 11.40
C ASN A 438 12.37 -10.77 12.45
N GLY A 439 11.25 -10.85 13.19
CA GLY A 439 11.02 -11.83 14.26
C GLY A 439 11.71 -11.51 15.59
N GLY A 440 12.92 -10.93 15.55
CA GLY A 440 13.65 -10.50 16.74
C GLY A 440 13.10 -9.18 17.33
N LEU A 441 13.21 -9.02 18.65
CA LEU A 441 12.96 -7.73 19.30
C LEU A 441 14.22 -6.85 19.21
N ASN A 442 14.07 -5.60 18.79
CA ASN A 442 15.18 -4.65 18.67
C ASN A 442 14.74 -3.29 19.25
N GLY A 443 15.67 -2.55 19.83
CA GLY A 443 15.46 -1.21 20.36
C GLY A 443 15.67 -0.11 19.30
N VAL A 444 14.85 0.93 19.36
CA VAL A 444 14.98 2.16 18.57
C VAL A 444 15.10 3.34 19.53
N GLY A 445 16.24 4.03 19.49
CA GLY A 445 16.47 5.27 20.23
C GLY A 445 16.24 6.47 19.33
N TYR A 446 15.11 7.16 19.51
CA TYR A 446 14.77 8.37 18.75
C TYR A 446 15.52 9.61 19.24
N ASP A 447 15.80 10.52 18.33
CA ASP A 447 16.57 11.74 18.52
C ASP A 447 15.94 12.74 19.50
N ASP A 448 14.63 12.65 19.71
CA ASP A 448 13.81 13.52 20.57
C ASP A 448 13.48 12.92 21.96
N LYS A 449 13.89 11.67 22.22
CA LYS A 449 13.44 10.90 23.40
C LYS A 449 14.54 10.11 24.09
N LEU A 450 15.52 9.58 23.35
CA LEU A 450 16.58 8.73 23.88
C LEU A 450 17.44 9.50 24.88
N ARG A 451 17.52 9.00 26.12
CA ARG A 451 18.55 9.46 27.06
C ARG A 451 19.54 8.34 27.37
N TRP A 452 20.83 8.65 27.45
CA TRP A 452 21.88 7.65 27.64
C TRP A 452 23.03 8.14 28.52
N VAL A 453 23.78 7.19 29.07
CA VAL A 453 25.08 7.42 29.72
C VAL A 453 25.93 6.15 29.62
N THR A 454 27.24 6.30 29.45
CA THR A 454 28.21 5.19 29.45
C THR A 454 28.80 5.05 30.86
N TYR A 455 28.91 3.83 31.36
CA TYR A 455 29.64 3.46 32.58
C TYR A 455 30.90 2.67 32.22
N ASP A 456 32.03 3.13 32.72
CA ASP A 456 33.34 2.57 32.49
C ASP A 456 33.64 1.48 33.55
N PRO A 457 33.80 0.21 33.16
CA PRO A 457 33.99 -0.90 34.11
C PRO A 457 35.36 -0.88 34.80
N ASN A 458 36.36 -0.18 34.24
CA ASN A 458 37.72 -0.13 34.75
C ASN A 458 37.88 0.97 35.80
N THR A 459 37.30 2.15 35.55
CA THR A 459 37.32 3.29 36.49
C THR A 459 36.13 3.27 37.46
N ARG A 460 35.13 2.41 37.21
CA ARG A 460 33.88 2.24 37.99
C ARG A 460 33.09 3.54 38.13
N ARG A 461 33.02 4.33 37.04
CA ARG A 461 32.35 5.65 36.97
C ARG A 461 31.57 5.80 35.68
N PHE A 462 30.54 6.64 35.72
CA PHE A 462 29.95 7.17 34.49
C PHE A 462 30.94 8.09 33.78
N ARG A 463 31.08 7.97 32.45
CA ARG A 463 31.85 8.91 31.65
C ARG A 463 30.98 10.13 31.31
N ASP A 464 31.53 11.32 31.50
CA ASP A 464 30.97 12.52 30.88
C ASP A 464 31.07 12.43 29.35
N PRO A 465 30.07 12.91 28.60
CA PRO A 465 30.08 12.85 27.14
C PRO A 465 31.09 13.84 26.54
N ASP A 466 31.87 13.40 25.56
CA ASP A 466 32.65 14.30 24.69
C ASP A 466 31.70 15.04 23.74
N MET A 467 31.23 16.21 24.18
CA MET A 467 30.26 17.03 23.44
C MET A 467 30.89 17.82 22.29
N LYS A 468 32.20 18.08 22.31
CA LYS A 468 32.89 19.00 21.38
C LYS A 468 32.12 20.32 21.24
N ASP A 469 31.71 20.66 20.02
CA ASP A 469 30.94 21.86 19.69
C ASP A 469 29.42 21.69 19.82
N ALA A 470 28.92 20.50 20.17
CA ALA A 470 27.49 20.23 20.31
C ALA A 470 26.91 20.79 21.62
N PRO A 471 25.70 21.37 21.62
CA PRO A 471 25.09 21.92 22.82
C PRO A 471 24.67 20.81 23.80
N HIS A 472 24.68 21.12 25.11
CA HIS A 472 24.26 20.17 26.15
C HIS A 472 22.76 19.84 26.10
N SER A 473 21.95 20.77 25.58
CA SER A 473 20.52 20.61 25.31
C SER A 473 20.09 21.55 24.18
N GLU A 474 19.01 21.18 23.48
CA GLU A 474 18.37 22.04 22.48
C GLU A 474 16.88 22.18 22.79
N THR A 475 16.31 23.38 22.58
CA THR A 475 14.86 23.61 22.66
C THR A 475 14.21 23.33 21.31
N SER A 476 13.12 22.57 21.32
CA SER A 476 12.25 22.44 20.14
C SER A 476 11.67 23.80 19.73
N ASP A 477 11.22 23.90 18.48
CA ASP A 477 10.40 25.01 17.97
C ASP A 477 10.98 26.42 18.21
N GLY A 478 12.29 26.58 17.97
CA GLY A 478 12.95 27.88 17.90
C GLY A 478 13.01 28.64 19.22
N GLY A 479 13.05 27.93 20.35
CA GLY A 479 13.16 28.51 21.69
C GLY A 479 11.90 28.45 22.54
N TYR A 480 10.74 28.11 21.95
CA TYR A 480 9.46 28.04 22.66
C TYR A 480 9.04 26.61 23.08
N GLY A 481 9.70 25.58 22.55
CA GLY A 481 9.44 24.18 22.90
C GLY A 481 10.27 23.68 24.10
N TYR A 482 10.01 22.44 24.51
CA TYR A 482 10.72 21.77 25.59
C TYR A 482 12.23 21.67 25.31
N SER A 483 13.06 21.91 26.34
CA SER A 483 14.51 21.71 26.24
C SER A 483 14.85 20.23 26.41
N PHE A 484 15.30 19.59 25.34
CA PHE A 484 15.73 18.21 25.32
C PHE A 484 17.25 18.10 25.46
N SER A 485 17.69 17.15 26.28
CA SER A 485 19.07 16.68 26.34
C SER A 485 19.07 15.16 26.23
N PRO A 486 19.97 14.55 25.42
CA PRO A 486 20.17 13.11 25.38
C PRO A 486 21.02 12.60 26.56
N PHE A 487 21.69 13.49 27.30
CA PHE A 487 22.64 13.09 28.33
C PHE A 487 21.92 12.77 29.65
N TYR A 488 22.02 11.54 30.12
CA TYR A 488 21.50 11.13 31.42
C TYR A 488 22.56 11.29 32.50
N LYS A 489 22.16 11.80 33.68
CA LYS A 489 23.03 11.99 34.85
C LYS A 489 22.44 11.20 36.02
N PRO A 490 22.71 9.88 36.13
CA PRO A 490 22.37 9.08 37.30
C PRO A 490 23.19 9.51 38.52
N ASP A 491 22.73 9.16 39.72
CA ASP A 491 23.50 9.35 40.94
C ASP A 491 24.67 8.34 41.01
N MET A 492 25.89 8.84 41.25
CA MET A 492 27.09 8.04 41.52
C MET A 492 26.98 7.20 42.81
N ARG A 493 26.01 7.49 43.69
CA ARG A 493 25.64 6.70 44.88
C ARG A 493 24.29 6.00 44.73
N GLY A 494 23.66 6.10 43.56
CA GLY A 494 22.38 5.48 43.26
C GLY A 494 22.50 3.98 42.96
N LYS A 495 21.35 3.28 42.95
CA LYS A 495 21.28 1.86 42.61
C LYS A 495 21.78 1.57 41.18
N GLU A 496 21.66 2.56 40.30
CA GLU A 496 22.17 2.54 38.93
C GLU A 496 23.69 2.36 38.90
N ALA A 497 24.44 3.06 39.75
CA ALA A 497 25.90 2.92 39.85
C ALA A 497 26.30 1.57 40.45
N GLU A 498 25.56 1.12 41.47
CA GLU A 498 25.77 -0.18 42.12
C GLU A 498 25.53 -1.35 41.15
N TYR A 499 24.41 -1.32 40.41
CA TYR A 499 24.08 -2.34 39.40
C TYR A 499 25.12 -2.37 38.27
N CYS A 500 25.65 -1.22 37.83
CA CYS A 500 26.70 -1.18 36.82
C CYS A 500 28.05 -1.71 37.34
N ALA A 501 28.37 -1.52 38.63
CA ALA A 501 29.52 -2.18 39.24
C ALA A 501 29.33 -3.71 39.25
N GLN A 502 28.18 -4.21 39.71
CA GLN A 502 27.85 -5.63 39.70
C GLN A 502 27.91 -6.24 38.29
N LEU A 503 27.39 -5.52 37.28
CA LEU A 503 27.41 -5.94 35.88
C LEU A 503 28.84 -5.98 35.30
N ALA A 504 29.74 -5.09 35.74
CA ALA A 504 31.15 -5.13 35.38
C ALA A 504 31.86 -6.33 36.02
N ASP A 505 31.57 -6.66 37.28
CA ASP A 505 32.11 -7.84 37.96
C ASP A 505 31.61 -9.16 37.33
N TRP A 506 30.33 -9.23 36.96
CA TRP A 506 29.74 -10.33 36.18
C TRP A 506 30.46 -10.51 34.84
N TRP A 507 30.61 -9.44 34.06
CA TRP A 507 31.24 -9.49 32.73
C TRP A 507 32.73 -9.87 32.80
N GLN A 508 33.46 -9.34 33.78
CA GLN A 508 34.84 -9.73 34.03
C GLN A 508 34.95 -11.20 34.47
N GLY A 509 33.98 -11.68 35.26
CA GLY A 509 33.86 -13.10 35.63
C GLY A 509 33.70 -14.00 34.40
N MET A 510 32.78 -13.66 33.49
CA MET A 510 32.58 -14.39 32.24
C MET A 510 33.83 -14.39 31.35
N GLN A 511 34.43 -13.23 31.10
CA GLN A 511 35.66 -13.12 30.32
C GLN A 511 36.79 -13.99 30.90
N THR A 512 36.91 -14.06 32.23
CA THR A 512 37.91 -14.89 32.91
C THR A 512 37.62 -16.39 32.75
N LYS A 513 36.35 -16.80 32.75
CA LYS A 513 35.94 -18.19 32.57
C LYS A 513 36.24 -18.70 31.15
N ASN A 514 36.01 -17.87 30.14
CA ASN A 514 36.09 -18.27 28.73
C ASN A 514 37.50 -18.14 28.11
N GLN A 515 38.55 -17.81 28.89
CA GLN A 515 39.94 -17.69 28.37
C GLN A 515 40.51 -19.00 27.78
N GLY A 516 39.87 -20.16 28.00
CA GLY A 516 40.21 -21.43 27.37
C GLY A 516 39.39 -21.81 26.14
N VAL A 517 38.23 -21.17 25.89
CA VAL A 517 37.30 -21.56 24.82
C VAL A 517 36.67 -20.32 24.18
N ALA A 518 37.27 -19.92 23.06
CA ALA A 518 36.80 -18.93 22.08
C ALA A 518 36.56 -17.48 22.57
N SER A 519 36.62 -16.55 21.61
CA SER A 519 35.95 -15.26 21.75
C SER A 519 34.46 -15.48 22.02
N VAL A 520 33.80 -14.53 22.69
CA VAL A 520 32.33 -14.57 22.84
C VAL A 520 31.70 -14.69 21.46
N GLN A 521 31.25 -15.89 21.11
CA GLN A 521 30.54 -16.16 19.87
C GLN A 521 29.08 -15.72 20.03
N CYS A 522 28.92 -14.40 20.18
CA CYS A 522 27.84 -13.65 19.55
C CYS A 522 27.55 -14.28 18.20
N VAL A 523 26.49 -15.11 18.13
CA VAL A 523 26.19 -15.94 16.95
C VAL A 523 25.95 -15.00 15.79
N ALA A 524 26.96 -14.86 14.93
CA ALA A 524 27.08 -13.73 14.01
C ALA A 524 25.91 -13.74 13.03
N ARG A 525 24.86 -12.96 13.34
CA ARG A 525 23.51 -13.04 12.74
C ARG A 525 23.58 -13.42 11.27
N GLY A 526 23.35 -14.71 10.98
CA GLY A 526 23.83 -15.45 9.81
C GLY A 526 24.31 -14.54 8.68
N THR A 527 25.62 -14.35 8.59
CA THR A 527 26.24 -13.46 7.60
C THR A 527 25.79 -13.91 6.22
N ARG A 528 24.92 -13.13 5.58
CA ARG A 528 24.18 -13.53 4.38
C ARG A 528 25.11 -14.22 3.39
N GLU A 529 24.74 -15.44 3.05
CA GLU A 529 25.55 -16.32 2.24
C GLU A 529 25.33 -16.05 0.75
N HIS A 530 26.32 -16.47 -0.03
CA HIS A 530 26.20 -16.54 -1.48
C HIS A 530 25.49 -17.85 -1.83
N HIS A 531 24.38 -17.77 -2.56
CA HIS A 531 23.59 -18.93 -2.95
C HIS A 531 23.47 -19.05 -4.47
N LEU A 532 23.39 -20.30 -4.94
CA LEU A 532 23.02 -20.63 -6.30
C LEU A 532 21.50 -20.42 -6.49
N ILE A 533 21.07 -20.13 -7.71
CA ILE A 533 19.63 -19.92 -8.00
C ILE A 533 18.80 -21.16 -7.64
N SER A 534 19.34 -22.37 -7.82
CA SER A 534 18.74 -23.64 -7.40
C SER A 534 18.59 -23.84 -5.89
N GLU A 535 19.34 -23.11 -5.07
CA GLU A 535 19.36 -23.27 -3.60
C GLU A 535 18.38 -22.32 -2.88
N VAL A 536 17.93 -21.26 -3.55
CA VAL A 536 17.13 -20.21 -2.89
C VAL A 536 15.68 -20.65 -2.69
N THR A 537 15.21 -20.51 -1.45
CA THR A 537 13.82 -20.70 -1.03
C THR A 537 13.33 -19.46 -0.26
N PRO A 538 12.02 -19.27 -0.02
CA PRO A 538 11.51 -18.14 0.76
C PRO A 538 12.03 -18.12 2.20
N ASP A 539 12.46 -19.27 2.71
CA ASP A 539 12.99 -19.47 4.06
C ASP A 539 14.53 -19.31 4.15
N THR A 540 15.24 -19.20 3.01
CA THR A 540 16.70 -18.97 2.96
C THR A 540 17.10 -17.81 3.87
N PHE A 541 18.05 -18.03 4.78
CA PHE A 541 18.35 -17.05 5.82
C PHE A 541 19.16 -15.86 5.27
N PRO A 542 18.81 -14.60 5.61
CA PRO A 542 17.63 -14.18 6.37
C PRO A 542 16.41 -13.85 5.49
N GLN A 543 15.32 -14.61 5.64
CA GLN A 543 13.98 -14.28 5.10
C GLN A 543 13.92 -14.11 3.56
N GLY A 544 14.52 -15.06 2.84
CA GLY A 544 14.63 -15.09 1.39
C GLY A 544 15.64 -14.10 0.83
N TYR A 545 16.45 -13.43 1.65
CA TYR A 545 17.51 -12.54 1.16
C TYR A 545 18.84 -13.27 1.01
N PHE A 546 19.41 -13.22 -0.20
CA PHE A 546 20.63 -13.89 -0.60
C PHE A 546 21.55 -12.95 -1.39
N ASP A 547 22.81 -13.33 -1.51
CA ASP A 547 23.72 -12.75 -2.50
C ASP A 547 23.94 -13.77 -3.62
N CYS A 548 24.07 -13.33 -4.88
CA CYS A 548 24.34 -14.23 -6.00
C CYS A 548 25.34 -13.63 -7.01
N THR A 549 25.87 -14.49 -7.88
CA THR A 549 26.70 -14.12 -9.04
C THR A 549 26.05 -14.73 -10.27
N VAL A 550 25.78 -13.92 -11.28
CA VAL A 550 24.96 -14.28 -12.44
C VAL A 550 25.53 -13.67 -13.72
N GLU A 551 25.14 -14.24 -14.85
CA GLU A 551 25.20 -13.63 -16.18
C GLU A 551 23.86 -12.97 -16.50
N ILE A 552 23.91 -11.76 -17.08
CA ILE A 552 22.74 -11.05 -17.58
C ILE A 552 22.38 -11.61 -18.96
N LEU A 553 21.15 -12.08 -19.15
CA LEU A 553 20.67 -12.60 -20.44
C LEU A 553 19.83 -11.58 -21.19
N HIS A 554 18.98 -10.82 -20.48
CA HIS A 554 18.09 -9.82 -21.08
C HIS A 554 17.66 -8.75 -20.07
N GLY A 555 17.35 -7.56 -20.55
CA GLY A 555 16.75 -6.46 -19.77
C GLY A 555 15.49 -5.95 -20.44
N PHE A 556 14.44 -5.70 -19.65
CA PHE A 556 13.14 -5.25 -20.11
C PHE A 556 12.67 -4.04 -19.30
N GLU A 557 12.49 -2.92 -19.99
CA GLU A 557 12.04 -1.66 -19.40
C GLU A 557 10.52 -1.57 -19.31
N ASN A 558 9.99 -1.79 -18.11
CA ASN A 558 8.62 -1.37 -17.80
C ASN A 558 8.57 0.16 -17.67
N THR A 559 7.70 0.81 -18.45
CA THR A 559 7.49 2.26 -18.45
C THR A 559 7.23 2.80 -17.03
N GLU A 560 6.24 2.24 -16.35
CA GLU A 560 5.79 2.68 -15.01
C GLU A 560 6.23 1.72 -13.88
N GLY A 561 6.78 0.56 -14.22
CA GLY A 561 7.17 -0.49 -13.26
C GLY A 561 8.68 -0.54 -12.92
N PRO A 562 9.13 -1.56 -12.16
CA PRO A 562 10.56 -1.88 -12.02
C PRO A 562 11.15 -2.32 -13.38
N HIS A 563 12.45 -2.09 -13.61
CA HIS A 563 13.10 -2.71 -14.78
C HIS A 563 13.25 -4.21 -14.47
N THR A 564 12.86 -5.09 -15.39
CA THR A 564 13.01 -6.54 -15.21
C THR A 564 14.29 -6.99 -15.89
N ILE A 565 15.20 -7.64 -15.16
CA ILE A 565 16.33 -8.35 -15.76
C ILE A 565 16.09 -9.86 -15.69
N TYR A 566 16.57 -10.56 -16.70
CA TYR A 566 16.60 -12.01 -16.77
C TYR A 566 18.05 -12.46 -16.68
N VAL A 567 18.33 -13.33 -15.72
CA VAL A 567 19.69 -13.70 -15.33
C VAL A 567 19.83 -15.20 -15.19
N THR A 568 21.05 -15.72 -15.26
CA THR A 568 21.33 -17.14 -14.95
C THR A 568 22.66 -17.29 -14.22
N ASP A 569 22.75 -18.32 -13.38
CA ASP A 569 24.02 -18.83 -12.85
C ASP A 569 24.31 -20.26 -13.34
N TYR A 570 23.56 -20.71 -14.36
CA TYR A 570 23.54 -22.07 -14.90
C TYR A 570 23.14 -23.15 -13.89
N THR A 571 22.26 -22.82 -12.94
CA THR A 571 21.50 -23.76 -12.11
C THR A 571 19.99 -23.61 -12.33
N ALA A 572 19.25 -24.71 -12.26
CA ALA A 572 17.79 -24.73 -12.46
C ALA A 572 17.07 -24.77 -11.11
N ASN A 573 16.04 -23.94 -10.93
CA ASN A 573 15.19 -23.95 -9.73
C ASN A 573 13.77 -24.38 -10.12
N PRO A 574 13.25 -25.51 -9.60
CA PRO A 574 11.97 -26.08 -10.03
C PRO A 574 10.73 -25.24 -9.68
N HIS A 575 10.90 -24.17 -8.90
CA HIS A 575 9.85 -23.23 -8.53
C HIS A 575 9.91 -21.92 -9.31
N THR A 576 10.87 -21.75 -10.23
CA THR A 576 10.92 -20.60 -11.14
C THR A 576 10.07 -20.85 -12.38
N TYR A 577 9.48 -19.79 -12.96
CA TYR A 577 8.69 -19.93 -14.19
C TYR A 577 9.64 -19.98 -15.41
N PRO A 578 9.66 -21.05 -16.22
CA PRO A 578 10.57 -21.16 -17.35
C PRO A 578 10.27 -20.11 -18.44
N VAL A 579 11.27 -19.28 -18.76
CA VAL A 579 11.10 -18.13 -19.65
C VAL A 579 11.04 -18.58 -21.12
N GLN A 580 9.91 -18.34 -21.80
CA GLN A 580 9.68 -18.76 -23.20
C GLN A 580 9.65 -17.56 -24.17
N ALA A 581 10.27 -16.45 -23.77
CA ALA A 581 10.48 -15.28 -24.63
C ALA A 581 11.39 -15.63 -25.83
N ASN A 582 11.15 -15.00 -26.99
CA ASN A 582 11.80 -15.37 -28.26
C ASN A 582 13.35 -15.23 -28.28
N TRP A 583 13.95 -14.54 -27.31
CA TRP A 583 15.40 -14.43 -27.14
C TRP A 583 16.00 -15.56 -26.31
N CYS A 584 15.18 -16.31 -25.56
CA CYS A 584 15.61 -17.41 -24.70
C CYS A 584 15.49 -18.75 -25.45
N PRO A 585 16.59 -19.50 -25.62
CA PRO A 585 16.51 -20.88 -26.09
C PRO A 585 15.65 -21.73 -25.14
N PRO A 586 14.78 -22.63 -25.64
CA PRO A 586 13.98 -23.53 -24.80
C PRO A 586 14.81 -24.34 -23.79
N GLU A 587 16.04 -24.67 -24.16
CA GLU A 587 17.02 -25.41 -23.37
C GLU A 587 17.52 -24.59 -22.17
N LEU A 588 17.61 -23.26 -22.32
CA LEU A 588 18.05 -22.34 -21.29
C LEU A 588 16.90 -21.95 -20.33
N SER A 589 15.65 -22.05 -20.79
CA SER A 589 14.46 -21.52 -20.10
C SER A 589 14.33 -21.91 -18.62
N ALA A 590 14.71 -23.15 -18.25
CA ALA A 590 14.66 -23.68 -16.89
C ALA A 590 15.80 -23.17 -15.96
N TYR A 591 16.80 -22.51 -16.54
CA TYR A 591 17.95 -21.90 -15.84
C TYR A 591 17.84 -20.37 -15.76
N VAL A 592 16.77 -19.78 -16.30
CA VAL A 592 16.57 -18.32 -16.29
C VAL A 592 15.76 -17.90 -15.07
N PHE A 593 16.34 -16.99 -14.28
CA PHE A 593 15.70 -16.35 -13.15
C PHE A 593 15.25 -14.93 -13.53
N ARG A 594 13.95 -14.64 -13.38
CA ARG A 594 13.41 -13.28 -13.51
C ARG A 594 13.71 -12.50 -12.22
N MET A 595 14.28 -11.30 -12.34
CA MET A 595 14.49 -10.40 -11.21
C MET A 595 14.02 -8.97 -11.50
N GLU A 596 13.27 -8.39 -10.55
CA GLU A 596 12.81 -7.02 -10.59
C GLU A 596 13.78 -6.04 -9.92
N MET A 597 14.12 -4.98 -10.64
CA MET A 597 15.07 -3.95 -10.25
C MET A 597 14.32 -2.64 -9.93
N TRP A 598 14.24 -2.34 -8.62
CA TRP A 598 13.43 -1.26 -8.04
C TRP A 598 14.28 -0.06 -7.59
N ASP A 599 13.64 1.08 -7.32
CA ASP A 599 14.29 2.34 -6.90
C ASP A 599 15.52 2.68 -7.80
N LYS A 600 16.69 2.86 -7.17
CA LYS A 600 17.96 3.13 -7.84
C LYS A 600 18.47 1.93 -8.65
N ALA A 601 18.06 0.71 -8.31
CA ALA A 601 18.42 -0.48 -9.09
C ALA A 601 17.72 -0.49 -10.46
N LYS A 602 16.56 0.18 -10.63
CA LYS A 602 15.95 0.40 -11.96
C LYS A 602 16.95 1.10 -12.91
N ILE A 603 17.63 2.13 -12.43
CA ILE A 603 18.59 2.92 -13.19
C ILE A 603 19.85 2.10 -13.50
N LEU A 604 20.34 1.31 -12.53
CA LEU A 604 21.49 0.42 -12.76
C LEU A 604 21.16 -0.69 -13.78
N ALA A 605 19.94 -1.22 -13.76
CA ALA A 605 19.52 -2.26 -14.71
C ALA A 605 19.53 -1.77 -16.16
N GLN A 606 19.19 -0.50 -16.41
CA GLN A 606 19.30 0.14 -17.73
C GLN A 606 20.74 0.16 -18.27
N THR A 607 21.77 0.06 -17.41
CA THR A 607 23.17 0.00 -17.85
C THR A 607 23.70 -1.42 -18.08
N MET A 608 23.04 -2.44 -17.50
CA MET A 608 23.44 -3.86 -17.64
C MET A 608 23.21 -4.36 -19.07
N GLN A 609 24.21 -5.01 -19.66
CA GLN A 609 24.12 -5.57 -21.02
C GLN A 609 24.05 -7.11 -21.01
N PRO A 610 23.36 -7.74 -21.99
CA PRO A 610 23.43 -9.18 -22.20
C PRO A 610 24.87 -9.69 -22.35
N GLY A 611 25.18 -10.83 -21.73
CA GLY A 611 26.51 -11.43 -21.67
C GLY A 611 27.44 -10.86 -20.59
N GLU A 612 27.00 -9.87 -19.80
CA GLU A 612 27.80 -9.38 -18.68
C GLU A 612 27.65 -10.24 -17.41
N PHE A 613 28.77 -10.49 -16.72
CA PHE A 613 28.76 -11.09 -15.39
C PHE A 613 28.61 -10.04 -14.29
N TRP A 614 27.75 -10.29 -13.31
CA TRP A 614 27.48 -9.37 -12.19
C TRP A 614 27.39 -10.13 -10.86
N TYR A 615 27.91 -9.52 -9.79
CA TYR A 615 27.60 -9.91 -8.41
C TYR A 615 26.46 -9.03 -7.90
N LEU A 616 25.37 -9.66 -7.47
CA LEU A 616 24.10 -9.01 -7.12
C LEU A 616 23.74 -9.32 -5.64
N PRO A 617 24.33 -8.57 -4.68
CA PRO A 617 24.10 -8.76 -3.26
C PRO A 617 22.81 -8.09 -2.77
N ASN A 618 22.26 -8.59 -1.67
CA ASN A 618 20.97 -8.15 -1.11
C ASN A 618 19.78 -8.36 -2.07
N SER A 619 19.90 -9.34 -2.96
CA SER A 619 18.79 -9.90 -3.72
C SER A 619 17.80 -10.55 -2.75
N ARG A 620 16.49 -10.46 -3.05
CA ARG A 620 15.44 -11.08 -2.24
C ARG A 620 14.57 -11.97 -3.12
N LEU A 621 14.33 -13.20 -2.68
CA LEU A 621 13.33 -14.07 -3.26
C LEU A 621 11.92 -13.56 -2.92
N MET A 622 11.08 -13.48 -3.94
CA MET A 622 9.67 -13.12 -3.87
C MET A 622 8.87 -14.23 -4.56
N GLY A 623 7.74 -14.63 -3.98
CA GLY A 623 6.93 -15.68 -4.60
C GLY A 623 5.79 -16.20 -3.71
N LYS A 624 4.79 -16.79 -4.36
CA LYS A 624 3.78 -17.67 -3.74
C LYS A 624 3.51 -18.90 -4.61
N ASP A 625 3.24 -18.68 -5.90
CA ASP A 625 3.05 -19.75 -6.90
C ASP A 625 4.32 -20.05 -7.72
N TYR A 626 5.23 -19.08 -7.84
CA TYR A 626 6.54 -19.19 -8.50
C TYR A 626 7.52 -18.20 -7.85
N PHE A 627 8.82 -18.43 -8.03
CA PHE A 627 9.91 -17.66 -7.43
C PHE A 627 10.51 -16.65 -8.40
N GLU A 628 10.76 -15.44 -7.91
CA GLU A 628 11.41 -14.32 -8.61
C GLU A 628 12.39 -13.58 -7.70
N GLY A 629 13.35 -12.89 -8.31
CA GLY A 629 14.25 -12.00 -7.58
C GLY A 629 13.67 -10.59 -7.43
N LYS A 630 14.07 -9.89 -6.38
CA LYS A 630 13.87 -8.45 -6.20
C LYS A 630 15.12 -7.80 -5.64
N LEU A 631 15.57 -6.73 -6.29
CA LEU A 631 16.73 -5.93 -5.88
C LEU A 631 16.38 -4.44 -5.84
N VAL A 632 16.91 -3.73 -4.83
CA VAL A 632 16.57 -2.32 -4.52
C VAL A 632 17.83 -1.45 -4.32
N GLU A 633 19.00 -2.06 -4.13
CA GLU A 633 20.25 -1.35 -3.85
C GLU A 633 21.16 -1.34 -5.07
N ALA A 634 21.54 -0.15 -5.55
CA ALA A 634 22.39 0.03 -6.73
C ALA A 634 23.88 0.28 -6.43
N TYR A 635 24.26 0.43 -5.15
CA TYR A 635 25.62 0.83 -4.74
C TYR A 635 26.51 -0.34 -4.28
N LYS A 636 25.95 -1.56 -4.24
CA LYS A 636 26.66 -2.80 -3.91
C LYS A 636 26.80 -3.77 -5.09
N PRO A 637 25.82 -3.87 -6.02
CA PRO A 637 26.02 -4.68 -7.22
C PRO A 637 27.19 -4.16 -8.03
N ARG A 638 27.98 -5.08 -8.56
CA ARG A 638 29.16 -4.75 -9.37
C ARG A 638 29.26 -5.68 -10.56
N LYS A 639 29.56 -5.10 -11.72
CA LYS A 639 30.02 -5.84 -12.89
C LYS A 639 31.32 -6.56 -12.52
N LEU A 640 31.47 -7.77 -13.00
CA LEU A 640 32.65 -8.60 -12.86
C LEU A 640 33.31 -8.73 -14.23
N ASP A 641 34.64 -8.69 -14.24
CA ASP A 641 35.43 -8.97 -15.44
C ASP A 641 35.80 -10.46 -15.45
N GLU A 642 35.67 -11.12 -16.60
CA GLU A 642 35.98 -12.56 -16.75
C GLU A 642 37.46 -12.87 -16.40
N THR A 643 38.36 -11.89 -16.63
CA THR A 643 39.78 -11.97 -16.25
C THR A 643 40.01 -11.96 -14.72
N GLN A 644 39.00 -11.63 -13.91
CA GLN A 644 39.08 -11.65 -12.44
C GLN A 644 38.59 -12.98 -11.83
N SER A 645 38.31 -14.00 -12.65
CA SER A 645 37.83 -15.32 -12.22
C SER A 645 38.77 -16.04 -11.25
N ASP A 646 40.09 -15.87 -11.37
CA ASP A 646 41.04 -16.39 -10.37
C ASP A 646 40.80 -15.76 -8.99
N GLN A 647 40.54 -14.45 -8.94
CA GLN A 647 40.35 -13.67 -7.71
C GLN A 647 38.94 -13.82 -7.11
N ASN A 648 37.93 -14.18 -7.90
CA ASN A 648 36.54 -14.31 -7.48
C ASN A 648 36.05 -15.77 -7.63
N PRO A 649 36.01 -16.57 -6.55
CA PRO A 649 35.66 -17.98 -6.64
C PRO A 649 34.23 -18.21 -7.14
N HIS A 650 33.28 -17.30 -6.86
CA HIS A 650 31.89 -17.42 -7.32
C HIS A 650 31.76 -17.16 -8.83
N LEU A 651 32.60 -16.28 -9.39
CA LEU A 651 32.66 -16.07 -10.84
C LEU A 651 33.25 -17.30 -11.55
N ARG A 652 34.38 -17.81 -11.06
CA ARG A 652 34.99 -19.04 -11.59
C ARG A 652 34.05 -20.24 -11.53
N ALA A 653 33.32 -20.41 -10.42
CA ALA A 653 32.29 -21.43 -10.31
C ALA A 653 31.13 -21.24 -11.32
N LEU A 654 30.73 -19.99 -11.63
CA LEU A 654 29.74 -19.73 -12.68
C LEU A 654 30.27 -20.07 -14.07
N LEU A 655 31.50 -19.64 -14.42
CA LEU A 655 32.13 -19.92 -15.71
C LEU A 655 32.32 -21.44 -15.93
N GLU A 656 32.65 -22.18 -14.89
CA GLU A 656 32.68 -23.65 -14.93
C GLU A 656 31.30 -24.27 -15.21
N ARG A 657 30.22 -23.72 -14.65
CA ARG A 657 28.84 -24.20 -14.94
C ARG A 657 28.37 -23.80 -16.33
N LYS A 658 28.66 -22.58 -16.79
CA LYS A 658 28.44 -22.12 -18.17
C LYS A 658 29.10 -23.08 -19.16
N LYS A 659 30.39 -23.35 -18.98
CA LYS A 659 31.15 -24.29 -19.81
C LYS A 659 30.56 -25.71 -19.78
N LYS A 660 30.09 -26.20 -18.62
CA LYS A 660 29.41 -27.51 -18.52
C LYS A 660 28.08 -27.54 -19.27
N TYR A 661 27.28 -26.46 -19.20
CA TYR A 661 26.04 -26.32 -19.95
C TYR A 661 26.28 -26.28 -21.47
N GLU A 662 27.28 -25.52 -21.92
CA GLU A 662 27.70 -25.44 -23.32
C GLU A 662 28.25 -26.79 -23.84
N GLN A 663 29.09 -27.47 -23.05
CA GLN A 663 29.71 -28.75 -23.44
C GLN A 663 28.77 -29.95 -23.33
N GLY A 664 27.78 -29.93 -22.43
CA GLY A 664 26.76 -30.97 -22.35
C GLY A 664 25.81 -30.95 -23.55
N GLY A 665 25.66 -29.78 -24.19
CA GLY A 665 24.65 -29.52 -25.20
C GLY A 665 23.27 -29.43 -24.57
N GLY A 666 22.63 -28.25 -24.62
CA GLY A 666 21.30 -28.03 -24.00
C GLY A 666 20.19 -28.97 -24.51
N THR A 667 20.44 -29.68 -25.61
CA THR A 667 19.67 -30.84 -26.08
C THR A 667 19.49 -31.91 -24.99
N ALA A 668 18.22 -32.15 -24.64
CA ALA A 668 17.71 -33.37 -23.99
C ALA A 668 17.91 -33.56 -22.48
N SER A 669 17.77 -32.51 -21.66
CA SER A 669 17.36 -32.68 -20.24
C SER A 669 16.26 -31.70 -19.84
N SER A 670 15.01 -32.11 -20.05
CA SER A 670 13.77 -31.52 -19.50
C SER A 670 13.74 -30.00 -19.34
N SER A 671 13.44 -29.28 -20.42
CA SER A 671 12.54 -28.13 -20.26
C SER A 671 11.20 -28.64 -19.73
N ALA A 672 10.43 -27.79 -19.04
CA ALA A 672 9.10 -28.15 -18.56
C ALA A 672 8.10 -28.22 -19.74
N GLN A 673 8.19 -29.30 -20.52
CA GLN A 673 7.27 -29.60 -21.61
C GLN A 673 5.89 -29.91 -21.00
N PHE A 674 5.03 -28.90 -20.90
CA PHE A 674 3.62 -29.07 -20.57
C PHE A 674 3.00 -30.09 -21.52
N ASP A 675 2.44 -31.16 -20.95
CA ASP A 675 1.90 -32.31 -21.67
C ASP A 675 1.06 -31.89 -22.88
N ASP A 676 1.28 -32.57 -24.01
CA ASP A 676 0.42 -32.45 -25.19
C ASP A 676 -0.92 -33.19 -24.93
N LYS A 677 -1.84 -32.42 -24.33
CA LYS A 677 -3.27 -32.61 -24.04
C LYS A 677 -4.19 -32.78 -25.24
N LEU A 678 -5.12 -33.74 -25.26
CA LEU A 678 -6.42 -33.52 -25.91
C LEU A 678 -7.32 -32.68 -25.01
N ILE A 679 -8.31 -31.98 -25.58
CA ILE A 679 -9.24 -31.14 -24.82
C ILE A 679 -10.14 -32.00 -23.89
N GLU A 680 -10.43 -33.26 -24.26
CA GLU A 680 -11.12 -34.22 -23.38
C GLU A 680 -10.27 -34.73 -22.19
N ASP A 681 -8.94 -34.68 -22.28
CA ASP A 681 -7.98 -35.17 -21.28
C ASP A 681 -7.58 -34.12 -20.21
N VAL A 682 -8.19 -32.92 -20.25
CA VAL A 682 -7.88 -31.84 -19.30
C VAL A 682 -8.81 -31.92 -18.08
N ASP A 683 -8.25 -32.34 -16.96
CA ASP A 683 -8.87 -32.26 -15.64
C ASP A 683 -8.89 -30.81 -15.08
N GLU A 684 -9.49 -30.61 -13.91
CA GLU A 684 -9.66 -29.28 -13.31
C GLU A 684 -8.41 -28.78 -12.54
N ASP A 685 -7.42 -29.65 -12.33
CA ASP A 685 -6.20 -29.36 -11.56
C ASP A 685 -5.00 -29.00 -12.48
N VAL A 686 -5.02 -29.44 -13.75
CA VAL A 686 -4.05 -29.08 -14.80
C VAL A 686 -4.05 -27.56 -15.03
N ARG A 687 -3.04 -26.89 -14.48
CA ARG A 687 -2.88 -25.43 -14.59
C ARG A 687 -2.56 -24.94 -16.00
N PHE A 688 -1.85 -25.74 -16.82
CA PHE A 688 -1.42 -25.42 -18.18
C PHE A 688 -1.17 -26.71 -18.98
N PHE A 689 -1.51 -26.73 -20.27
CA PHE A 689 -1.25 -27.84 -21.20
C PHE A 689 -0.89 -27.32 -22.61
N SER A 690 -0.40 -28.20 -23.48
CA SER A 690 -0.23 -27.93 -24.91
C SER A 690 -1.27 -28.72 -25.72
N CYS A 691 -1.75 -28.19 -26.85
CA CYS A 691 -2.70 -28.91 -27.72
C CYS A 691 -2.61 -28.47 -29.19
N THR A 692 -2.88 -29.38 -30.12
CA THR A 692 -2.97 -29.09 -31.56
C THR A 692 -4.44 -29.11 -32.01
N VAL A 693 -4.91 -27.95 -32.48
CA VAL A 693 -6.32 -27.59 -32.69
C VAL A 693 -6.55 -26.96 -34.06
N GLU A 694 -7.80 -26.92 -34.50
CA GLU A 694 -8.27 -26.09 -35.61
C GLU A 694 -8.94 -24.82 -35.07
N VAL A 695 -8.62 -23.67 -35.66
CA VAL A 695 -9.34 -22.41 -35.40
C VAL A 695 -10.64 -22.41 -36.21
N LEU A 696 -11.79 -22.32 -35.55
CA LEU A 696 -13.10 -22.30 -36.20
C LEU A 696 -13.56 -20.87 -36.51
N HIS A 697 -13.30 -19.95 -35.59
CA HIS A 697 -13.70 -18.55 -35.70
C HIS A 697 -12.80 -17.66 -34.83
N VAL A 698 -12.68 -16.39 -35.21
CA VAL A 698 -11.98 -15.37 -34.44
C VAL A 698 -12.88 -14.14 -34.35
N ASP A 699 -13.21 -13.75 -33.13
CA ASP A 699 -13.99 -12.55 -32.83
C ASP A 699 -13.03 -11.43 -32.40
N LEU A 700 -13.04 -10.36 -33.20
CA LEU A 700 -12.24 -9.15 -33.03
C LEU A 700 -13.10 -7.93 -32.65
N ALA A 701 -14.41 -8.11 -32.40
CA ALA A 701 -15.32 -7.00 -32.05
C ALA A 701 -15.01 -6.44 -30.66
N SER A 702 -14.54 -7.29 -29.74
CA SER A 702 -13.92 -6.87 -28.49
C SER A 702 -12.50 -6.36 -28.75
N ALA A 703 -12.36 -5.04 -28.87
CA ALA A 703 -11.06 -4.38 -28.99
C ALA A 703 -10.18 -4.52 -27.74
N GLU A 704 -10.76 -4.92 -26.59
CA GLU A 704 -10.05 -5.15 -25.33
C GLU A 704 -9.60 -6.61 -25.17
N GLU A 705 -10.47 -7.58 -25.42
CA GLU A 705 -10.23 -9.03 -25.27
C GLU A 705 -10.69 -9.78 -26.56
N PRO A 706 -9.86 -9.93 -27.61
CA PRO A 706 -10.23 -10.74 -28.77
C PRO A 706 -10.25 -12.23 -28.42
N LEU A 707 -11.07 -12.97 -29.15
CA LEU A 707 -11.46 -14.33 -28.81
C LEU A 707 -11.20 -15.28 -29.98
N ALA A 708 -10.49 -16.38 -29.74
CA ALA A 708 -10.36 -17.47 -30.70
C ALA A 708 -11.23 -18.65 -30.27
N TYR A 709 -12.06 -19.16 -31.18
CA TYR A 709 -12.87 -20.36 -30.95
C TYR A 709 -12.19 -21.54 -31.64
N VAL A 710 -11.74 -22.53 -30.86
CA VAL A 710 -10.88 -23.62 -31.34
C VAL A 710 -11.42 -25.00 -30.96
N THR A 711 -11.06 -26.03 -31.71
CA THR A 711 -11.43 -27.42 -31.41
C THR A 711 -10.33 -28.41 -31.81
N ASP A 712 -10.21 -29.52 -31.09
CA ASP A 712 -9.48 -30.71 -31.54
C ASP A 712 -10.43 -31.87 -31.94
N TYR A 713 -11.73 -31.58 -32.01
CA TYR A 713 -12.87 -32.49 -32.23
C TYR A 713 -13.17 -33.50 -31.11
N THR A 714 -12.57 -33.37 -29.92
CA THR A 714 -12.90 -34.14 -28.71
C THR A 714 -14.04 -33.53 -27.88
N PHE A 715 -14.62 -34.27 -26.93
CA PHE A 715 -15.74 -33.80 -26.10
C PHE A 715 -15.30 -33.59 -24.65
N HIS A 716 -15.42 -32.36 -24.14
CA HIS A 716 -15.05 -32.05 -22.76
C HIS A 716 -16.28 -31.52 -21.99
N PRO A 717 -16.80 -32.25 -20.98
CA PRO A 717 -18.10 -31.97 -20.37
C PRO A 717 -18.18 -30.61 -19.64
N ALA A 718 -17.04 -29.99 -19.31
CA ALA A 718 -17.01 -28.69 -18.67
C ALA A 718 -17.18 -27.50 -19.65
N LEU A 719 -17.01 -27.71 -20.96
CA LEU A 719 -17.20 -26.64 -21.96
C LEU A 719 -18.68 -26.32 -22.14
N VAL A 720 -18.98 -25.05 -22.42
CA VAL A 720 -20.32 -24.62 -22.83
C VAL A 720 -20.37 -24.51 -24.35
N ASN A 721 -21.50 -24.87 -24.94
CA ASN A 721 -21.80 -24.50 -26.31
C ASN A 721 -21.73 -22.97 -26.47
N PRO A 722 -21.23 -22.43 -27.60
CA PRO A 722 -21.40 -21.02 -27.89
C PRO A 722 -22.90 -20.67 -27.84
N ALA A 723 -23.26 -19.58 -27.14
CA ALA A 723 -24.65 -19.26 -26.81
C ALA A 723 -25.50 -18.89 -28.05
N GLU A 724 -24.84 -18.55 -29.15
CA GLU A 724 -25.44 -18.32 -30.46
C GLU A 724 -25.21 -19.55 -31.35
N GLN A 725 -26.26 -19.98 -32.07
CA GLN A 725 -26.19 -21.08 -33.04
C GLN A 725 -25.48 -20.65 -34.33
N ALA A 726 -24.24 -20.17 -34.21
CA ALA A 726 -23.43 -19.75 -35.34
C ALA A 726 -23.18 -20.95 -36.27
N PRO A 727 -23.32 -20.83 -37.61
CA PRO A 727 -23.21 -21.97 -38.52
C PRO A 727 -21.86 -22.73 -38.45
N TRP A 728 -20.78 -22.07 -38.05
CA TRP A 728 -19.45 -22.67 -37.86
C TRP A 728 -19.35 -23.56 -36.59
N ALA A 729 -20.31 -23.48 -35.68
CA ALA A 729 -20.35 -24.24 -34.42
C ALA A 729 -21.31 -25.45 -34.46
N LEU A 730 -22.06 -25.64 -35.54
CA LEU A 730 -23.13 -26.64 -35.64
C LEU A 730 -22.60 -28.07 -35.42
N GLY A 731 -23.14 -28.77 -34.43
CA GLY A 731 -22.78 -30.15 -34.11
C GLY A 731 -21.44 -30.33 -33.35
N LEU A 732 -20.82 -29.23 -32.92
CA LEU A 732 -19.59 -29.22 -32.10
C LEU A 732 -19.89 -28.97 -30.61
N ASP A 733 -21.05 -29.44 -30.15
CA ASP A 733 -21.54 -29.35 -28.77
C ASP A 733 -20.49 -29.84 -27.77
N ARG A 734 -20.09 -28.94 -26.84
CA ARG A 734 -18.98 -29.09 -25.88
C ARG A 734 -17.65 -29.59 -26.47
N ARG A 735 -17.40 -29.30 -27.75
CA ARG A 735 -16.11 -29.55 -28.44
C ARG A 735 -15.33 -28.27 -28.76
N ILE A 736 -15.89 -27.10 -28.46
CA ILE A 736 -15.32 -25.78 -28.76
C ILE A 736 -14.78 -25.13 -27.50
N VAL A 737 -13.47 -24.84 -27.47
CA VAL A 737 -12.87 -23.97 -26.45
C VAL A 737 -12.92 -22.53 -26.95
N LYS A 738 -13.62 -21.67 -26.21
CA LYS A 738 -13.50 -20.21 -26.34
C LYS A 738 -12.22 -19.75 -25.64
N VAL A 739 -11.21 -19.31 -26.38
CA VAL A 739 -9.92 -18.84 -25.85
C VAL A 739 -9.88 -17.32 -25.82
N VAL A 740 -9.68 -16.75 -24.64
CA VAL A 740 -9.40 -15.31 -24.45
C VAL A 740 -7.93 -15.04 -24.71
N LEU A 741 -7.62 -14.11 -25.62
CA LEU A 741 -6.25 -13.78 -26.04
C LEU A 741 -5.77 -12.47 -25.40
N GLU A 742 -4.73 -12.56 -24.57
CA GLU A 742 -4.18 -11.47 -23.76
C GLU A 742 -2.70 -11.20 -24.08
N GLY A 743 -2.17 -10.04 -23.64
CA GLY A 743 -0.79 -9.63 -23.95
C GLY A 743 -0.49 -9.65 -25.45
N GLY A 744 0.71 -10.07 -25.84
CA GLY A 744 1.12 -10.27 -27.23
C GLY A 744 0.39 -11.41 -27.98
N GLN A 745 -0.56 -12.13 -27.37
CA GLN A 745 -1.50 -12.97 -28.12
C GLN A 745 -2.64 -12.15 -28.75
N LYS A 746 -2.95 -10.98 -28.18
CA LYS A 746 -4.00 -10.06 -28.66
C LYS A 746 -3.75 -9.54 -30.09
N SER A 747 -2.50 -9.21 -30.43
CA SER A 747 -2.12 -8.76 -31.77
C SER A 747 -2.24 -9.90 -32.80
N ARG A 748 -1.76 -11.08 -32.43
CA ARG A 748 -1.74 -12.31 -33.24
C ARG A 748 -3.12 -12.83 -33.61
N ALA A 749 -4.16 -12.45 -32.87
CA ALA A 749 -5.55 -12.79 -33.20
C ALA A 749 -5.90 -12.46 -34.67
N ARG A 750 -5.30 -11.40 -35.24
CA ARG A 750 -5.48 -10.97 -36.63
C ARG A 750 -4.80 -11.88 -37.66
N ASP A 751 -3.80 -12.65 -37.25
CA ASP A 751 -3.04 -13.57 -38.10
C ASP A 751 -3.71 -14.97 -38.17
N LEU A 752 -4.62 -15.27 -37.25
CA LEU A 752 -5.29 -16.57 -37.15
C LEU A 752 -6.32 -16.76 -38.28
N GLN A 753 -6.15 -17.82 -39.07
CA GLN A 753 -7.04 -18.15 -40.19
C GLN A 753 -8.04 -19.25 -39.78
N PRO A 754 -9.36 -18.99 -39.88
CA PRO A 754 -10.37 -20.04 -39.73
C PRO A 754 -10.15 -21.21 -40.70
N GLY A 755 -10.27 -22.44 -40.19
CA GLY A 755 -10.01 -23.69 -40.90
C GLY A 755 -8.55 -24.16 -40.89
N ALA A 756 -7.60 -23.35 -40.42
CA ALA A 756 -6.19 -23.73 -40.32
C ALA A 756 -5.85 -24.40 -38.97
N ALA A 757 -4.84 -25.28 -39.00
CA ALA A 757 -4.35 -26.01 -37.83
C ALA A 757 -3.23 -25.24 -37.11
N TYR A 758 -3.36 -25.12 -35.79
CA TYR A 758 -2.42 -24.43 -34.91
C TYR A 758 -2.11 -25.30 -33.70
N ARG A 759 -0.84 -25.29 -33.27
CA ARG A 759 -0.45 -25.76 -31.94
C ARG A 759 -0.48 -24.57 -31.00
N ILE A 760 -1.21 -24.72 -29.89
CA ILE A 760 -1.28 -23.76 -28.80
C ILE A 760 -0.51 -24.35 -27.63
N LYS A 761 0.49 -23.61 -27.13
CA LYS A 761 1.27 -23.94 -25.94
C LYS A 761 0.74 -23.20 -24.72
N ASN A 762 0.90 -23.78 -23.53
CA ASN A 762 0.52 -23.18 -22.25
C ASN A 762 -0.95 -22.72 -22.20
N LEU A 763 -1.85 -23.42 -22.90
CA LEU A 763 -3.28 -23.14 -22.80
C LEU A 763 -3.75 -23.49 -21.39
N ARG A 764 -4.54 -22.61 -20.80
CA ARG A 764 -5.15 -22.83 -19.49
C ARG A 764 -6.67 -22.79 -19.60
N LEU A 765 -7.33 -23.89 -19.24
CA LEU A 765 -8.78 -23.88 -19.01
C LEU A 765 -9.09 -23.28 -17.63
N ILE A 766 -10.14 -22.46 -17.56
CA ILE A 766 -10.57 -21.75 -16.35
C ILE A 766 -12.09 -21.78 -16.26
N LYS A 767 -12.63 -22.07 -15.08
CA LYS A 767 -14.02 -21.76 -14.71
C LYS A 767 -14.05 -20.41 -13.98
N ARG A 768 -14.83 -19.43 -14.46
CA ARG A 768 -15.04 -18.14 -13.78
C ARG A 768 -16.31 -18.23 -12.92
N THR A 769 -16.25 -17.87 -11.64
CA THR A 769 -17.42 -17.85 -10.75
C THR A 769 -18.53 -16.97 -11.33
N GLY A 770 -19.71 -17.55 -11.57
CA GLY A 770 -20.85 -16.85 -12.19
C GLY A 770 -20.89 -16.88 -13.73
N VAL A 771 -19.89 -17.47 -14.38
CA VAL A 771 -19.94 -17.85 -15.80
C VAL A 771 -20.19 -19.36 -15.87
N SER A 772 -21.03 -19.81 -16.79
CA SER A 772 -21.22 -21.25 -17.02
C SER A 772 -19.95 -21.86 -17.64
N GLY A 773 -19.58 -23.05 -17.14
CA GLY A 773 -18.52 -23.90 -17.70
C GLY A 773 -17.10 -23.32 -17.70
N ALA A 774 -16.25 -23.97 -18.47
CA ALA A 774 -14.84 -23.64 -18.65
C ALA A 774 -14.58 -22.95 -20.01
N PHE A 775 -13.60 -22.05 -20.03
CA PHE A 775 -13.10 -21.37 -21.22
C PHE A 775 -11.57 -21.30 -21.16
N GLY A 776 -10.93 -21.17 -22.32
CA GLY A 776 -9.47 -21.05 -22.41
C GLY A 776 -8.99 -19.63 -22.14
N ARG A 777 -7.82 -19.49 -21.52
CA ARG A 777 -7.09 -18.23 -21.38
C ARG A 777 -5.66 -18.42 -21.89
N LEU A 778 -5.20 -17.51 -22.72
CA LEU A 778 -3.87 -17.54 -23.31
C LEU A 778 -3.30 -16.11 -23.34
N GLY A 779 -2.22 -15.88 -22.57
CA GLY A 779 -1.63 -14.55 -22.38
C GLY A 779 -0.11 -14.53 -22.47
N GLY A 780 0.49 -13.35 -22.32
CA GLY A 780 1.92 -13.13 -22.46
C GLY A 780 2.36 -12.88 -23.91
N ASP A 781 3.62 -12.51 -24.09
CA ASP A 781 4.15 -11.99 -25.38
C ASP A 781 4.88 -13.07 -26.22
N GLU A 782 4.98 -14.27 -25.65
CA GLU A 782 5.68 -15.46 -26.17
C GLU A 782 5.05 -16.01 -27.47
N ARG A 783 5.72 -16.92 -28.19
CA ARG A 783 5.17 -17.54 -29.41
C ARG A 783 4.25 -18.74 -29.10
N LEU A 784 3.21 -18.52 -28.28
CA LEU A 784 2.32 -19.59 -27.81
C LEU A 784 1.45 -20.21 -28.90
N ILE A 785 0.95 -19.40 -29.86
CA ILE A 785 0.23 -19.91 -31.04
C ILE A 785 1.21 -20.08 -32.21
N VAL A 786 1.27 -21.31 -32.76
CA VAL A 786 2.15 -21.69 -33.88
C VAL A 786 1.33 -22.40 -34.96
N GLU A 787 1.31 -21.84 -36.16
CA GLU A 787 0.68 -22.43 -37.34
C GLU A 787 1.40 -23.72 -37.77
N VAL A 788 0.67 -24.81 -37.97
CA VAL A 788 1.25 -26.12 -38.34
C VAL A 788 1.02 -26.40 -39.82
N LYS A 789 1.86 -25.79 -40.66
CA LYS A 789 1.82 -25.90 -42.15
C LYS A 789 2.13 -27.31 -42.69
N ASP A 790 2.71 -28.16 -41.85
CA ASP A 790 3.14 -29.50 -42.21
C ASP A 790 2.04 -30.51 -41.88
N HIS A 791 1.27 -30.87 -42.89
CA HIS A 791 0.18 -31.85 -42.80
C HIS A 791 0.67 -33.29 -42.58
N GLU A 792 1.97 -33.58 -42.74
CA GLU A 792 2.51 -34.91 -42.49
C GLU A 792 2.88 -35.15 -41.02
N LYS A 793 2.81 -34.14 -40.14
CA LYS A 793 3.00 -34.31 -38.70
C LYS A 793 1.88 -35.14 -38.08
N GLU A 794 2.25 -36.10 -37.23
CA GLU A 794 1.31 -37.00 -36.57
C GLU A 794 0.24 -36.27 -35.74
N GLU A 795 0.59 -35.12 -35.12
CA GLU A 795 -0.39 -34.26 -34.42
C GLU A 795 -1.50 -33.74 -35.36
N VAL A 796 -1.14 -33.36 -36.59
CA VAL A 796 -2.09 -32.86 -37.60
C VAL A 796 -2.87 -34.03 -38.22
N LYS A 797 -2.22 -35.16 -38.49
CA LYS A 797 -2.90 -36.40 -38.90
C LYS A 797 -3.94 -36.83 -37.86
N ALA A 798 -3.60 -36.81 -36.57
CA ALA A 798 -4.51 -37.17 -35.49
C ALA A 798 -5.69 -36.18 -35.37
N LEU A 799 -5.44 -34.87 -35.48
CA LEU A 799 -6.49 -33.84 -35.55
C LEU A 799 -7.46 -34.09 -36.73
N LEU A 800 -6.92 -34.37 -37.93
CA LEU A 800 -7.71 -34.65 -39.13
C LEU A 800 -8.49 -35.98 -39.02
N GLN A 801 -7.93 -37.00 -38.35
CA GLN A 801 -8.64 -38.25 -38.04
C GLN A 801 -9.82 -38.01 -37.08
N ARG A 802 -9.65 -37.20 -36.02
CA ARG A 802 -10.75 -36.83 -35.11
C ARG A 802 -11.82 -36.01 -35.82
N LYS A 803 -11.43 -35.07 -36.69
CA LYS A 803 -12.35 -34.33 -37.60
C LYS A 803 -13.12 -35.27 -38.53
N GLY A 804 -12.47 -36.30 -39.07
CA GLY A 804 -13.09 -37.34 -39.89
C GLY A 804 -14.10 -38.18 -39.12
N LYS A 805 -13.76 -38.62 -37.90
CA LYS A 805 -14.64 -39.34 -36.98
C LYS A 805 -15.89 -38.53 -36.65
N TRP A 806 -15.73 -37.27 -36.22
CA TRP A 806 -16.83 -36.35 -35.94
C TRP A 806 -17.77 -36.15 -37.15
N LYS A 807 -17.23 -36.01 -38.36
CA LYS A 807 -18.05 -35.94 -39.59
C LYS A 807 -18.85 -37.21 -39.87
N MET A 808 -18.41 -38.38 -39.41
CA MET A 808 -19.18 -39.63 -39.50
C MET A 808 -20.24 -39.73 -38.40
N GLU A 809 -19.95 -39.25 -37.19
CA GLU A 809 -20.93 -39.12 -36.09
C GLU A 809 -22.12 -38.23 -36.52
N MET A 810 -21.85 -37.04 -37.04
CA MET A 810 -22.88 -36.12 -37.55
C MET A 810 -23.77 -36.73 -38.64
N LYS A 811 -23.18 -37.46 -39.60
CA LYS A 811 -23.93 -38.14 -40.66
C LYS A 811 -24.83 -39.27 -40.13
N ARG A 812 -24.36 -40.03 -39.13
CA ARG A 812 -25.16 -41.08 -38.47
C ARG A 812 -26.36 -40.48 -37.74
N ASP A 813 -26.16 -39.32 -37.12
CA ASP A 813 -27.16 -38.65 -36.27
C ASP A 813 -28.13 -37.75 -37.08
N GLY A 814 -28.13 -37.89 -38.42
CA GLY A 814 -29.05 -37.20 -39.34
C GLY A 814 -28.69 -35.74 -39.66
N LEU A 815 -27.64 -35.20 -39.04
CA LEU A 815 -27.18 -33.82 -39.22
C LEU A 815 -26.30 -33.70 -40.46
N SER A 816 -26.94 -33.64 -41.64
CA SER A 816 -26.23 -33.52 -42.91
C SER A 816 -25.68 -32.11 -43.12
N ILE A 817 -24.44 -31.89 -42.66
CA ILE A 817 -23.65 -30.70 -43.00
C ILE A 817 -23.13 -30.84 -44.45
N GLU A 818 -24.03 -30.71 -45.43
CA GLU A 818 -23.61 -30.43 -46.80
C GLU A 818 -23.09 -28.99 -46.87
N SER A 819 -21.84 -28.84 -47.32
CA SER A 819 -21.15 -27.55 -47.33
C SER A 819 -21.83 -26.60 -48.31
N ALA A 820 -22.54 -25.59 -47.79
CA ALA A 820 -23.20 -24.57 -48.60
C ALA A 820 -22.20 -23.91 -49.55
N GLY A 821 -22.26 -24.27 -50.83
CA GLY A 821 -21.20 -24.01 -51.79
C GLY A 821 -21.20 -22.57 -52.31
N ASN A 822 -20.22 -21.78 -51.89
CA ASN A 822 -19.69 -20.60 -52.59
C ASN A 822 -20.73 -19.67 -53.25
N ALA A 823 -21.80 -19.32 -52.54
CA ALA A 823 -22.67 -18.21 -52.94
C ALA A 823 -21.90 -16.87 -52.80
N PRO A 824 -22.03 -15.91 -53.73
CA PRO A 824 -21.40 -14.59 -53.62
C PRO A 824 -21.86 -13.83 -52.36
N THR A 825 -20.93 -13.10 -51.74
CA THR A 825 -21.16 -12.42 -50.46
C THR A 825 -22.04 -11.16 -50.59
N THR A 826 -23.35 -11.35 -50.71
CA THR A 826 -24.36 -10.27 -50.68
C THR A 826 -25.60 -10.69 -49.89
N SER A 827 -26.21 -9.70 -49.21
CA SER A 827 -27.35 -9.82 -48.28
C SER A 827 -27.11 -10.67 -47.02
N HIS A 828 -27.02 -10.00 -45.86
CA HIS A 828 -27.32 -10.63 -44.58
C HIS A 828 -28.81 -11.01 -44.51
N PRO A 829 -29.19 -12.11 -43.87
CA PRO A 829 -30.58 -12.34 -43.50
C PRO A 829 -31.00 -11.32 -42.41
N PRO A 830 -32.24 -10.78 -42.46
CA PRO A 830 -32.69 -9.84 -41.44
C PRO A 830 -32.89 -10.55 -40.10
N ALA A 831 -32.14 -10.11 -39.09
CA ALA A 831 -32.52 -10.33 -37.70
C ALA A 831 -33.86 -9.59 -37.43
N PRO A 832 -34.66 -10.01 -36.43
CA PRO A 832 -35.91 -9.34 -36.08
C PRO A 832 -35.65 -7.98 -35.39
N GLU A 833 -35.27 -6.97 -36.18
CA GLU A 833 -35.17 -5.57 -35.74
C GLU A 833 -36.57 -4.96 -35.55
N THR A 834 -37.31 -5.40 -34.53
CA THR A 834 -38.39 -4.60 -33.94
C THR A 834 -37.81 -3.49 -33.06
N SER A 835 -36.88 -2.69 -33.60
CA SER A 835 -36.32 -1.50 -32.96
C SER A 835 -37.29 -0.30 -33.10
N GLN A 836 -38.57 -0.53 -32.80
CA GLN A 836 -39.53 0.55 -32.64
C GLN A 836 -39.14 1.35 -31.41
N ASN A 837 -39.11 2.68 -31.54
CA ASN A 837 -38.95 3.55 -30.38
C ASN A 837 -40.18 3.36 -29.50
N LEU A 838 -39.98 2.88 -28.28
CA LEU A 838 -41.03 2.89 -27.27
C LEU A 838 -41.09 4.27 -26.62
N THR A 839 -42.23 4.62 -26.04
CA THR A 839 -42.30 5.72 -25.06
C THR A 839 -41.82 5.26 -23.69
N LEU A 840 -41.37 6.17 -22.83
CA LEU A 840 -41.06 5.88 -21.41
C LEU A 840 -42.25 5.21 -20.72
N LYS A 841 -43.48 5.65 -21.06
CA LYS A 841 -44.73 5.04 -20.58
C LYS A 841 -44.88 3.57 -21.00
N GLN A 842 -44.56 3.22 -22.25
CA GLN A 842 -44.57 1.83 -22.73
C GLN A 842 -43.46 0.98 -22.11
N ILE A 843 -42.28 1.56 -21.87
CA ILE A 843 -41.16 0.91 -21.20
C ILE A 843 -41.51 0.56 -19.75
N ILE A 844 -42.03 1.53 -18.99
CA ILE A 844 -42.42 1.35 -17.59
C ILE A 844 -43.56 0.32 -17.48
N ALA A 845 -44.51 0.31 -18.42
CA ALA A 845 -45.58 -0.68 -18.49
C ALA A 845 -45.16 -2.06 -19.04
N SER A 846 -43.93 -2.22 -19.55
CA SER A 846 -43.49 -3.49 -20.17
C SER A 846 -43.20 -4.55 -19.10
N THR A 847 -43.90 -5.68 -19.13
CA THR A 847 -43.68 -6.80 -18.19
C THR A 847 -42.42 -7.62 -18.48
N VAL A 848 -41.74 -7.41 -19.62
CA VAL A 848 -40.56 -8.18 -20.02
C VAL A 848 -39.31 -7.63 -19.32
N CYS A 849 -38.74 -8.40 -18.39
CA CYS A 849 -37.54 -8.05 -17.65
C CYS A 849 -36.71 -9.32 -17.36
N PRO A 850 -35.37 -9.34 -17.58
CA PRO A 850 -34.56 -8.28 -18.16
C PRO A 850 -34.87 -8.03 -19.64
N ASN A 851 -34.70 -6.80 -20.10
CA ASN A 851 -34.89 -6.44 -21.51
C ASN A 851 -34.13 -5.15 -21.87
N LYS A 852 -33.76 -5.00 -23.15
CA LYS A 852 -33.14 -3.80 -23.73
C LYS A 852 -34.23 -2.98 -24.44
N PHE A 853 -34.32 -1.70 -24.10
CA PHE A 853 -35.29 -0.76 -24.67
C PHE A 853 -34.60 0.41 -25.33
N THR A 854 -35.26 1.00 -26.33
CA THR A 854 -34.77 2.14 -27.10
C THR A 854 -35.92 3.13 -27.31
N PHE A 855 -35.69 4.40 -27.00
CA PHE A 855 -36.69 5.48 -26.92
C PHE A 855 -36.01 6.84 -27.12
N ILE A 856 -36.77 7.95 -27.09
CA ILE A 856 -36.22 9.31 -27.10
C ILE A 856 -36.64 10.10 -25.90
N ALA A 857 -35.71 10.89 -25.37
CA ALA A 857 -36.02 11.87 -24.35
C ALA A 857 -35.11 13.10 -24.46
N GLN A 858 -35.45 14.13 -23.69
CA GLN A 858 -34.51 15.16 -23.23
C GLN A 858 -34.15 14.90 -21.76
N VAL A 859 -32.94 15.24 -21.31
CA VAL A 859 -32.58 15.18 -19.89
C VAL A 859 -33.11 16.43 -19.20
N THR A 860 -34.01 16.29 -18.23
CA THR A 860 -34.69 17.41 -17.55
C THR A 860 -34.11 17.75 -16.19
N ASP A 861 -33.38 16.83 -15.58
CA ASP A 861 -32.70 16.95 -14.28
C ASP A 861 -31.60 15.87 -14.20
N PHE A 862 -30.56 16.07 -13.39
CA PHE A 862 -29.51 15.07 -13.17
C PHE A 862 -28.99 15.08 -11.72
N TYR A 863 -28.53 13.93 -11.25
CA TYR A 863 -27.99 13.78 -9.91
C TYR A 863 -26.74 12.89 -9.89
N PRO A 864 -25.69 13.22 -9.11
CA PRO A 864 -25.54 14.43 -8.31
C PRO A 864 -25.25 15.68 -9.15
N LEU A 865 -25.66 16.85 -8.64
CA LEU A 865 -25.40 18.16 -9.26
C LEU A 865 -23.92 18.59 -9.14
N SER A 866 -23.22 18.04 -8.15
CA SER A 866 -21.78 18.07 -8.02
C SER A 866 -21.17 16.93 -8.83
N LEU A 867 -20.48 17.23 -9.92
CA LEU A 867 -19.93 16.20 -10.82
C LEU A 867 -18.75 15.44 -10.21
N ASP A 868 -18.07 16.00 -9.21
CA ASP A 868 -17.04 15.31 -8.42
C ASP A 868 -17.62 14.13 -7.62
N ASP A 869 -18.89 14.23 -7.20
CA ASP A 869 -19.59 13.19 -6.46
C ASP A 869 -20.26 12.17 -7.40
N ALA A 870 -20.26 12.40 -8.73
CA ALA A 870 -20.81 11.48 -9.73
C ALA A 870 -19.93 10.23 -9.96
N ILE A 871 -18.81 10.09 -9.24
CA ILE A 871 -18.03 8.84 -9.15
C ILE A 871 -17.76 8.52 -7.66
N PHE A 872 -18.12 7.31 -7.24
CA PHE A 872 -17.88 6.80 -5.88
C PHE A 872 -16.97 5.58 -5.88
N LEU A 873 -16.29 5.31 -4.76
CA LEU A 873 -15.42 4.15 -4.60
C LEU A 873 -16.21 2.97 -4.03
N PHE A 874 -16.35 1.89 -4.81
CA PHE A 874 -17.14 0.71 -4.43
C PHE A 874 -16.24 -0.47 -4.05
N CYS A 875 -16.45 -1.06 -2.88
CA CYS A 875 -15.75 -2.29 -2.51
C CYS A 875 -16.42 -3.51 -3.16
N THR A 876 -15.75 -4.10 -4.14
CA THR A 876 -16.23 -5.29 -4.87
C THR A 876 -16.32 -6.55 -4.00
N LYS A 877 -15.69 -6.57 -2.82
CA LYS A 877 -15.73 -7.67 -1.84
C LYS A 877 -16.98 -7.61 -0.96
N CYS A 878 -17.14 -6.59 -0.10
CA CYS A 878 -18.32 -6.44 0.76
C CYS A 878 -19.54 -5.75 0.10
N LYS A 879 -19.46 -5.42 -1.19
CA LYS A 879 -20.51 -4.76 -1.99
C LYS A 879 -21.01 -3.43 -1.41
N THR A 880 -20.16 -2.75 -0.63
CA THR A 880 -20.50 -1.45 -0.01
C THR A 880 -19.77 -0.33 -0.73
N GLU A 881 -20.48 0.78 -0.95
CA GLU A 881 -19.90 2.08 -1.26
C GLU A 881 -19.04 2.61 -0.09
N LEU A 882 -18.05 3.42 -0.41
CA LEU A 882 -17.11 4.02 0.53
C LEU A 882 -17.22 5.54 0.41
N GLY A 883 -17.33 6.23 1.54
CA GLY A 883 -17.53 7.67 1.57
C GLY A 883 -16.35 8.48 0.99
N PRO A 884 -16.58 9.73 0.58
CA PRO A 884 -15.57 10.59 -0.02
C PRO A 884 -14.31 10.70 0.85
N GLY A 885 -13.14 10.69 0.21
CA GLY A 885 -11.82 10.69 0.85
C GLY A 885 -11.31 9.31 1.31
N TRP A 886 -12.12 8.24 1.24
CA TRP A 886 -11.65 6.88 1.49
C TRP A 886 -10.98 6.32 0.23
N LYS A 887 -9.71 5.89 0.32
CA LYS A 887 -9.03 5.19 -0.80
C LYS A 887 -9.15 3.67 -0.76
N ARG A 888 -9.61 3.11 0.37
CA ARG A 888 -9.69 1.65 0.61
C ARG A 888 -10.81 1.24 1.57
N CYS A 889 -11.23 -0.02 1.49
CA CYS A 889 -12.30 -0.55 2.33
C CYS A 889 -11.77 -1.06 3.68
N ILE A 890 -12.03 -0.30 4.75
CA ILE A 890 -11.68 -0.71 6.13
C ILE A 890 -12.42 -2.00 6.55
N LYS A 891 -13.70 -2.18 6.16
CA LYS A 891 -14.47 -3.41 6.46
C LYS A 891 -13.85 -4.69 5.87
N CYS A 892 -13.03 -4.56 4.82
CA CYS A 892 -12.42 -5.69 4.12
C CYS A 892 -10.91 -5.86 4.38
N ASP A 893 -10.33 -4.94 5.16
CA ASP A 893 -8.89 -4.67 5.30
C ASP A 893 -8.14 -4.69 3.96
N ASP A 894 -8.67 -3.96 2.96
CA ASP A 894 -8.10 -3.88 1.61
C ASP A 894 -6.87 -2.95 1.57
N MET A 895 -5.81 -3.33 2.28
CA MET A 895 -4.56 -2.57 2.43
C MET A 895 -3.74 -2.42 1.14
N LEU A 896 -4.19 -3.01 0.03
CA LEU A 896 -3.51 -3.10 -1.27
C LEU A 896 -4.41 -2.63 -2.44
N ASP A 897 -5.56 -2.01 -2.14
CA ASP A 897 -6.54 -1.48 -3.10
C ASP A 897 -7.02 -2.53 -4.16
N THR A 898 -7.01 -3.81 -3.79
CA THR A 898 -7.29 -4.96 -4.66
C THR A 898 -8.78 -5.23 -4.90
N HIS A 899 -9.63 -4.67 -4.04
CA HIS A 899 -11.08 -4.89 -4.03
C HIS A 899 -11.87 -3.60 -4.23
N CYS A 900 -11.30 -2.44 -3.97
CA CYS A 900 -11.90 -1.14 -4.27
C CYS A 900 -11.84 -0.81 -5.76
N ARG A 901 -12.96 -0.37 -6.35
CA ARG A 901 -13.02 0.15 -7.73
C ARG A 901 -13.96 1.34 -7.81
N TRP A 902 -13.53 2.40 -8.48
CA TRP A 902 -14.38 3.55 -8.81
C TRP A 902 -15.56 3.12 -9.70
N ARG A 903 -16.71 3.79 -9.53
CA ARG A 903 -17.94 3.58 -10.31
C ARG A 903 -18.66 4.89 -10.52
N TYR A 904 -19.20 5.11 -11.72
CA TYR A 904 -20.13 6.20 -11.99
C TYR A 904 -21.44 6.01 -11.21
N GLY A 905 -21.91 7.07 -10.56
CA GLY A 905 -23.17 7.17 -9.81
C GLY A 905 -24.04 8.30 -10.33
N LEU A 906 -24.23 8.36 -11.64
CA LEU A 906 -24.94 9.44 -12.33
C LEU A 906 -26.35 8.99 -12.75
N PHE A 907 -27.36 9.78 -12.39
CA PHE A 907 -28.77 9.56 -12.66
C PHE A 907 -29.33 10.67 -13.54
N PHE A 908 -30.23 10.34 -14.47
CA PHE A 908 -30.90 11.29 -15.36
C PHE A 908 -32.42 11.19 -15.22
N ARG A 909 -33.11 12.34 -15.14
CA ARG A 909 -34.55 12.46 -15.34
C ARG A 909 -34.81 12.68 -16.82
N LEU A 910 -35.74 11.91 -17.41
CA LEU A 910 -35.98 11.85 -18.85
C LEU A 910 -37.46 12.16 -19.17
N GLU A 911 -37.72 12.79 -20.32
CA GLU A 911 -39.05 13.24 -20.81
C GLU A 911 -39.14 13.08 -22.34
N ASP A 912 -40.20 12.44 -22.88
CA ASP A 912 -40.22 11.82 -24.23
C ASP A 912 -41.38 12.18 -25.19
N ASP A 913 -41.09 12.30 -26.51
CA ASP A 913 -42.10 12.30 -27.60
C ASP A 913 -41.52 11.79 -28.98
N GLU A 914 -41.17 10.49 -29.10
CA GLU A 914 -41.02 9.70 -30.37
C GLU A 914 -39.87 10.00 -31.43
N GLY A 915 -38.85 9.09 -31.58
CA GLY A 915 -38.00 8.71 -32.79
C GLY A 915 -36.82 9.59 -33.36
N THR A 916 -35.55 9.16 -33.66
CA THR A 916 -34.72 7.90 -33.46
C THR A 916 -33.15 8.16 -33.50
N ALA A 917 -32.24 7.38 -32.85
CA ALA A 917 -30.72 7.40 -33.00
C ALA A 917 -29.75 6.92 -31.81
N LYS A 918 -28.75 6.03 -31.99
CA LYS A 918 -27.86 5.38 -30.94
C LYS A 918 -26.43 5.99 -30.65
N CYS A 919 -26.00 6.23 -29.37
CA CYS A 919 -24.59 6.60 -28.95
C CYS A 919 -23.85 5.66 -28.00
N GLN A 920 -22.53 5.84 -27.83
CA GLN A 920 -21.71 5.25 -26.75
C GLN A 920 -21.14 6.32 -25.79
N LEU A 921 -21.85 6.66 -24.69
CA LEU A 921 -21.63 7.91 -23.94
C LEU A 921 -20.25 7.99 -23.23
N LEU A 922 -20.03 7.08 -22.27
CA LEU A 922 -18.82 6.98 -21.45
C LEU A 922 -17.89 5.84 -21.91
N ALA A 923 -18.11 5.28 -23.11
CA ALA A 923 -17.26 4.23 -23.66
C ALA A 923 -15.82 4.75 -23.85
N GLY A 924 -14.84 4.02 -23.31
CA GLY A 924 -13.44 4.43 -23.29
C GLY A 924 -13.05 5.42 -22.18
N LEU A 925 -13.98 5.79 -21.27
CA LEU A 925 -13.65 6.51 -20.04
C LEU A 925 -13.71 5.56 -18.83
N PRO A 926 -12.55 5.16 -18.25
CA PRO A 926 -12.54 4.40 -17.01
C PRO A 926 -12.93 5.31 -15.82
N PRO A 927 -13.73 4.81 -14.85
CA PRO A 927 -14.01 5.56 -13.62
C PRO A 927 -12.72 5.77 -12.81
N THR A 928 -12.51 6.97 -12.27
CA THR A 928 -11.31 7.34 -11.48
C THR A 928 -11.66 8.43 -10.44
N ASP A 929 -10.68 8.78 -9.60
CA ASP A 929 -10.77 9.82 -8.55
C ASP A 929 -10.75 11.23 -9.18
N LEU A 930 -11.90 11.73 -9.66
CA LEU A 930 -12.01 13.01 -10.39
C LEU A 930 -11.49 14.21 -9.59
N GLN A 931 -11.61 14.17 -8.26
CA GLN A 931 -11.08 15.20 -7.35
C GLN A 931 -9.54 15.30 -7.39
N THR A 932 -8.86 14.31 -7.98
CA THR A 932 -7.40 14.25 -8.13
C THR A 932 -6.91 14.20 -9.59
N ASP A 933 -7.71 13.68 -10.52
CA ASP A 933 -7.42 13.63 -11.96
C ASP A 933 -8.28 14.65 -12.72
N SER A 934 -7.77 15.89 -12.80
CA SER A 934 -8.39 16.99 -13.54
C SER A 934 -8.64 16.65 -15.01
N ASP A 935 -7.73 15.89 -15.62
CA ASP A 935 -7.82 15.56 -17.03
C ASP A 935 -8.93 14.53 -17.26
N ALA A 936 -9.21 13.65 -16.29
CA ALA A 936 -10.40 12.79 -16.31
C ALA A 936 -11.69 13.55 -16.04
N PHE A 937 -11.69 14.53 -15.13
CA PHE A 937 -12.84 15.42 -14.91
C PHE A 937 -13.19 16.19 -16.19
N ASP A 938 -12.21 16.84 -16.83
CA ASP A 938 -12.40 17.57 -18.09
C ASP A 938 -12.92 16.64 -19.22
N ARG A 939 -12.38 15.42 -19.33
CA ARG A 939 -12.88 14.40 -20.28
C ARG A 939 -14.32 13.96 -19.97
N PHE A 940 -14.68 13.82 -18.70
CA PHE A 940 -16.01 13.43 -18.25
C PHE A 940 -17.03 14.54 -18.52
N VAL A 941 -16.74 15.79 -18.13
CA VAL A 941 -17.55 16.97 -18.45
C VAL A 941 -17.72 17.11 -19.96
N ALA A 942 -16.65 16.96 -20.75
CA ALA A 942 -16.71 17.04 -22.21
C ALA A 942 -17.58 15.94 -22.87
N ARG A 943 -17.79 14.79 -22.22
CA ARG A 943 -18.73 13.74 -22.68
C ARG A 943 -20.15 13.93 -22.17
N LEU A 944 -20.35 14.51 -20.98
CA LEU A 944 -21.68 14.84 -20.48
C LEU A 944 -22.28 16.10 -21.13
N LYS A 945 -21.44 17.08 -21.53
CA LYS A 945 -21.90 18.36 -22.10
C LYS A 945 -22.81 18.22 -23.33
N PRO A 946 -22.57 17.32 -24.30
CA PRO A 946 -23.53 17.07 -25.38
C PRO A 946 -24.89 16.52 -24.93
N VAL A 947 -24.95 15.83 -23.77
CA VAL A 947 -26.17 15.19 -23.24
C VAL A 947 -26.96 16.13 -22.33
N ILE A 948 -26.26 16.88 -21.49
CA ILE A 948 -26.84 17.78 -20.48
C ILE A 948 -26.91 19.24 -21.00
N GLY A 949 -26.35 19.53 -22.18
CA GLY A 949 -26.45 20.82 -22.85
C GLY A 949 -25.74 21.94 -22.08
N ASN A 950 -26.50 22.71 -21.30
CA ASN A 950 -25.99 23.80 -20.46
C ASN A 950 -25.32 23.33 -19.15
N LEU A 951 -24.62 22.18 -19.18
CA LEU A 951 -24.00 21.53 -18.02
C LEU A 951 -23.13 22.46 -17.16
N GLU A 952 -22.27 23.25 -17.79
CA GLU A 952 -21.36 24.19 -17.12
C GLU A 952 -22.12 25.33 -16.43
N GLU A 953 -23.25 25.74 -17.00
CA GLU A 953 -24.14 26.75 -16.40
C GLU A 953 -24.84 26.16 -15.18
N VAL A 954 -25.49 25.00 -15.30
CA VAL A 954 -26.24 24.36 -14.20
C VAL A 954 -25.32 23.99 -13.03
N HIS A 955 -24.17 23.36 -13.31
CA HIS A 955 -23.19 23.03 -12.28
C HIS A 955 -22.56 24.28 -11.66
N GLY A 956 -22.21 25.29 -12.47
CA GLY A 956 -21.71 26.58 -11.99
C GLY A 956 -22.74 27.38 -11.20
N GLY A 957 -24.03 27.24 -11.50
CA GLY A 957 -25.16 27.81 -10.76
C GLY A 957 -25.34 27.12 -9.41
N TYR A 958 -25.37 25.78 -9.38
CA TYR A 958 -25.45 24.99 -8.16
C TYR A 958 -24.35 25.37 -7.14
N LEU A 959 -23.10 25.52 -7.59
CA LEU A 959 -21.98 25.96 -6.75
C LEU A 959 -22.15 27.37 -6.15
N LYS A 960 -22.96 28.24 -6.77
CA LYS A 960 -23.35 29.56 -6.24
C LYS A 960 -24.69 29.55 -5.49
N LYS A 961 -25.43 28.45 -5.52
CA LYS A 961 -26.85 28.32 -5.10
C LYS A 961 -27.84 29.08 -6.00
N GLU A 962 -27.50 29.27 -7.27
CA GLU A 962 -28.42 29.72 -8.32
C GLU A 962 -29.20 28.50 -8.86
N ASP A 963 -30.53 28.61 -8.96
CA ASP A 963 -31.38 27.55 -9.50
C ASP A 963 -31.53 27.69 -11.02
N LEU A 964 -30.78 26.89 -11.77
CA LEU A 964 -30.75 26.94 -13.23
C LEU A 964 -31.32 25.65 -13.82
N ARG A 965 -32.34 25.80 -14.68
CA ARG A 965 -32.97 24.68 -15.38
C ARG A 965 -31.99 24.04 -16.38
N VAL A 966 -31.98 22.71 -16.42
CA VAL A 966 -31.29 21.92 -17.45
C VAL A 966 -31.97 22.14 -18.80
N VAL A 967 -31.20 22.51 -19.82
CA VAL A 967 -31.65 22.78 -21.19
C VAL A 967 -30.85 21.90 -22.15
N THR A 968 -31.52 20.94 -22.77
CA THR A 968 -30.89 19.79 -23.43
C THR A 968 -31.39 19.56 -24.84
N PRO A 969 -30.54 19.00 -25.73
CA PRO A 969 -31.03 18.42 -26.97
C PRO A 969 -31.84 17.16 -26.66
N ARG A 970 -32.81 16.85 -27.52
CA ARG A 970 -33.44 15.53 -27.54
C ARG A 970 -32.45 14.50 -28.07
N MET A 971 -32.52 13.30 -27.50
CA MET A 971 -31.58 12.21 -27.74
C MET A 971 -32.30 10.86 -27.72
N GLN A 972 -31.88 9.90 -28.54
CA GLN A 972 -32.34 8.52 -28.34
C GLN A 972 -31.50 7.83 -27.28
N PHE A 973 -32.18 7.47 -26.19
CA PHE A 973 -31.63 6.65 -25.15
C PHE A 973 -31.93 5.18 -25.43
N THR A 974 -30.97 4.35 -25.07
CA THR A 974 -31.07 2.90 -25.07
C THR A 974 -30.63 2.42 -23.70
N ILE A 975 -31.56 1.77 -23.01
CA ILE A 975 -31.40 1.32 -21.62
C ILE A 975 -31.58 -0.18 -21.54
N GLU A 976 -31.02 -0.78 -20.50
CA GLU A 976 -31.30 -2.15 -20.11
C GLU A 976 -32.06 -2.13 -18.78
N SER A 977 -33.01 -3.04 -18.61
CA SER A 977 -33.78 -3.21 -17.38
C SER A 977 -33.44 -4.52 -16.68
N TRP A 978 -33.44 -4.50 -15.35
CA TRP A 978 -33.32 -5.68 -14.50
C TRP A 978 -34.12 -5.48 -13.20
N ASN A 979 -34.40 -6.57 -12.48
CA ASN A 979 -35.05 -6.50 -11.17
C ASN A 979 -34.00 -6.55 -10.05
N THR A 980 -34.18 -5.72 -9.03
CA THR A 980 -33.63 -5.94 -7.68
C THR A 980 -34.72 -6.57 -6.80
N PRO A 981 -34.46 -6.94 -5.52
CA PRO A 981 -35.50 -7.50 -4.66
C PRO A 981 -36.70 -6.57 -4.46
N ASP A 982 -36.44 -5.27 -4.40
CA ASP A 982 -37.39 -4.25 -3.94
C ASP A 982 -38.02 -3.47 -5.10
N GLN A 983 -37.32 -3.33 -6.24
CA GLN A 983 -37.80 -2.55 -7.39
C GLN A 983 -37.18 -2.99 -8.73
N ARG A 984 -37.71 -2.46 -9.83
CA ARG A 984 -37.12 -2.60 -11.17
C ARG A 984 -36.19 -1.42 -11.46
N CYS A 985 -34.95 -1.72 -11.83
CA CYS A 985 -33.96 -0.72 -12.19
C CYS A 985 -33.74 -0.65 -13.70
N TYR A 986 -33.24 0.51 -14.15
CA TYR A 986 -32.86 0.76 -15.53
C TYR A 986 -31.44 1.35 -15.57
N GLY A 987 -30.61 0.85 -16.48
CA GLY A 987 -29.24 1.32 -16.69
C GLY A 987 -29.03 1.85 -18.09
N LEU A 988 -28.41 3.02 -18.21
CA LEU A 988 -28.06 3.60 -19.50
C LEU A 988 -27.00 2.74 -20.19
N ARG A 989 -27.29 2.31 -21.43
CA ARG A 989 -26.32 1.69 -22.34
C ARG A 989 -25.85 2.69 -23.41
N GLU A 990 -26.74 3.51 -23.98
CA GLU A 990 -26.50 4.17 -25.29
C GLU A 990 -27.43 5.40 -25.55
N CYS A 991 -27.06 6.44 -26.35
CA CYS A 991 -27.62 7.83 -26.14
C CYS A 991 -27.76 8.97 -27.25
N THR A 992 -27.65 8.82 -28.59
CA THR A 992 -27.15 9.97 -29.42
C THR A 992 -28.06 11.20 -29.53
N PRO A 993 -27.47 12.38 -29.84
CA PRO A 993 -28.19 13.49 -30.47
C PRO A 993 -28.97 13.02 -31.70
N LEU A 994 -30.08 13.70 -31.96
CA LEU A 994 -30.88 13.55 -33.17
C LEU A 994 -30.40 14.49 -34.29
#